data_AF-A0A178X5G3-F1
#
_entry.id   AF-A0A178X5G3-F1
#
_cell.length_a   1.000
_cell.length_b   1.000
_cell.length_c   1.000
_cell.angle_alpha   90.00
_cell.angle_beta   90.00
_cell.angle_gamma   90.00
#
_symmetry.space_group_name_H-M   'P 1'
#
loop_
_entity.id
_entity.type
_entity.pdbx_description
1 polymer ?
#
loop_
_entity_poly.entity_id
_entity_poly.type
_entity_poly.pdbx_seq_one_letter_code
_entity_poly.pdbx_strand_id
1 'polypeptide(L)'
;MGSARSEWEESENSQDIAVVGMGCRFPGARNVNEYWDLLSEPKPQFRRVPDSRWRREAFYNDDFRDSGAVYSDRMALLEDVGDFDAGHYKIPPRRAKSLDPQHRLLVDLTREALQDAGWEAEGFDRDDTSVIMSLSDSGYRDMSTLHLRLKQLIGGEFGRAGDPAMAEAASAVSGLHATAMAGLLLNMGPSSISSVFDLHGESYALDSACSGGLTAVANAVFALRAGRCRIAVAGGAQLVLSPDLFVGLCRIGAISRTGECRPFDRRADGFVLGEGAGVLVLRPLADARAAGDRVYAVIRGVGLSNDGTVKGGMMPQESGQLRALRRAYRDAGVDPASVGFLEAHGTATAVGDDVEISALTELRRGAENPAYLGAAKSVVGHSLGTAGIAGLIKSILSVHKGQILPQPDFEPAEQLPLRDAGLQIAGQVTPWNSDGPRRAGVSAFGFGGSNVHVVVEETAQETPPAETPRLLLLTARDRAGLARHAREVAEALGSENPPLAAVAGTLARRTLFPERLAVAANDIADAVSKLVAASVALESGQGGELGPGVFAGVVSPGEEPVEDGLPAELAPRAVTGSGLRPVADGLPRCTLPPSPLSPRRHWVVDDAKLAKAHTLEPLGAAAASVEEAEETTSARDVLAVVLEEVARTTAFPVSELYAGQLLVDDLGFDSLMLTELEGRLRKRFPGSPVEVEQSAALTVGAVAGMLAPATALVPAAPAQPAPAPSWDPASAAIEEFPEAAAIEARLKEFDDLGVPNPYFRKHQGRMDATTSVSGREYLSFSSYNYLGLAGHPAVTAAVHDAVERYGTSVSGSRLLAGDRDLSRDLETELAAFLGVEDSLVLVSGHATNVGAIGHLVGPGDLIVHDSLAHDSILQGCALSGATRQPFPHNDTARLEDVLRRSRSRFRRVLIVVEGVYSMDGDVADLPALIELKRRYGALLMVDEAHSIGTMGPRGAGIGDHFAVDRSGVDLWMGTLSKSLAGCGGYLAGSARTVRWLRYSLPGFVYSVGITPANAAASLAALKIVQEEPERLVRLRENSRLFLELATSAGLPTGSAGDTPIVPCVVGSSDVALRLATTLYERGVVVDPILYPAVDEELARLRFFITSEHREDQLQYAVGVVGAELGGLR
;
A
#
# COMPACT_ATOMS: atom_id res chain seq x y z
N MET A 1 57.63 40.67 13.12
CA MET A 1 56.68 41.15 14.15
C MET A 1 55.30 40.77 13.64
N GLY A 2 54.69 39.65 14.03
CA GLY A 2 54.45 39.12 15.37
C GLY A 2 52.94 39.22 15.62
N SER A 3 52.18 38.17 15.31
CA SER A 3 51.56 37.24 16.29
C SER A 3 50.17 37.66 16.79
N ALA A 4 49.15 37.00 16.20
CA ALA A 4 47.93 36.43 16.80
C ALA A 4 47.19 35.79 15.60
N ARG A 5 47.06 34.47 15.36
CA ARG A 5 46.70 33.33 16.23
C ARG A 5 45.59 33.67 17.23
N SER A 6 44.37 33.78 16.71
CA SER A 6 43.10 33.45 17.39
C SER A 6 42.25 32.72 16.34
N GLU A 7 42.22 31.39 16.38
CA GLU A 7 41.23 30.56 17.08
C GLU A 7 40.18 30.07 16.07
N TRP A 8 40.11 28.74 15.99
CA TRP A 8 39.36 27.94 15.06
C TRP A 8 37.90 27.86 15.50
N GLU A 9 37.14 28.92 15.28
CA GLU A 9 35.68 28.80 15.17
C GLU A 9 35.32 28.73 13.69
N GLU A 10 35.55 27.55 13.09
CA GLU A 10 34.75 27.14 11.93
C GLU A 10 33.29 27.23 12.37
N SER A 11 32.50 28.08 11.72
CA SER A 11 31.07 28.17 11.94
C SER A 11 30.44 26.78 11.74
N GLU A 12 30.13 26.10 12.85
CA GLU A 12 29.53 24.77 12.84
C GLU A 12 28.27 24.77 11.98
N ASN A 13 28.26 23.93 10.95
CA ASN A 13 27.13 23.85 10.04
C ASN A 13 25.96 23.21 10.79
N SER A 14 24.87 23.95 10.99
CA SER A 14 23.62 23.50 11.65
C SER A 14 22.95 22.23 11.05
N GLN A 15 23.56 21.66 10.01
CA GLN A 15 23.06 20.55 9.21
C GLN A 15 23.76 19.22 9.50
N ASP A 16 24.81 19.17 10.33
CA ASP A 16 25.52 17.93 10.63
C ASP A 16 24.75 17.02 11.61
N ILE A 17 24.68 15.72 11.32
CA ILE A 17 23.91 14.74 12.12
C ILE A 17 24.85 13.74 12.78
N ALA A 18 24.81 13.66 14.11
CA ALA A 18 25.56 12.71 14.91
C ALA A 18 24.87 11.34 14.95
N VAL A 19 25.67 10.27 14.85
CA VAL A 19 25.26 8.91 15.24
C VAL A 19 25.65 8.71 16.70
N VAL A 20 24.65 8.57 17.57
CA VAL A 20 24.86 8.52 19.04
C VAL A 20 24.64 7.14 19.65
N GLY A 21 23.98 6.22 18.93
CA GLY A 21 23.77 4.85 19.38
C GLY A 21 23.50 3.90 18.22
N MET A 22 23.90 2.64 18.38
CA MET A 22 23.73 1.60 17.36
C MET A 22 23.30 0.25 17.95
N GLY A 23 22.47 -0.48 17.21
CA GLY A 23 22.13 -1.87 17.50
C GLY A 23 22.06 -2.68 16.21
N CYS A 24 22.55 -3.92 16.21
CA CYS A 24 22.49 -4.79 15.04
C CYS A 24 22.40 -6.28 15.36
N ARG A 25 21.83 -7.04 14.41
CA ARG A 25 21.91 -8.50 14.32
C ARG A 25 22.27 -8.87 12.88
N PHE A 26 23.38 -9.56 12.71
CA PHE A 26 23.81 -10.13 11.43
C PHE A 26 24.22 -11.59 11.64
N PRO A 27 24.23 -12.43 10.59
CA PRO A 27 24.74 -13.79 10.68
C PRO A 27 26.13 -13.80 11.32
N GLY A 28 26.33 -14.63 12.35
CA GLY A 28 27.57 -14.71 13.13
C GLY A 28 27.82 -13.55 14.10
N ALA A 29 26.91 -12.58 14.23
CA ALA A 29 27.07 -11.43 15.11
C ALA A 29 25.76 -10.99 15.78
N ARG A 30 25.68 -11.17 17.09
CA ARG A 30 24.49 -10.88 17.90
C ARG A 30 24.52 -9.48 18.52
N ASN A 31 25.43 -8.60 18.14
CA ASN A 31 25.49 -7.19 18.58
C ASN A 31 26.61 -6.47 17.83
N VAL A 32 26.81 -5.18 18.13
CA VAL A 32 27.81 -4.32 17.48
C VAL A 32 29.25 -4.79 17.77
N ASN A 33 29.55 -5.24 18.99
CA ASN A 33 30.90 -5.73 19.35
C ASN A 33 31.23 -7.01 18.55
N GLU A 34 30.34 -8.00 18.57
CA GLU A 34 30.53 -9.24 17.79
C GLU A 34 30.60 -8.98 16.29
N TYR A 35 29.88 -7.98 15.77
CA TYR A 35 29.96 -7.62 14.36
C TYR A 35 31.33 -7.02 14.00
N TRP A 36 31.87 -6.18 14.87
CA TRP A 36 33.23 -5.66 14.71
C TRP A 36 34.28 -6.77 14.73
N ASP A 37 34.21 -7.68 15.69
CA ASP A 37 35.13 -8.82 15.80
C ASP A 37 35.03 -9.73 14.58
N LEU A 38 33.80 -10.04 14.13
CA LEU A 38 33.54 -10.82 12.93
C LEU A 38 34.14 -10.19 11.67
N LEU A 39 34.08 -8.87 11.54
CA LEU A 39 34.64 -8.16 10.37
C LEU A 39 36.16 -7.94 10.47
N SER A 40 36.72 -7.91 11.67
CA SER A 40 38.17 -7.81 11.90
C SER A 40 38.89 -9.12 11.52
N GLU A 41 38.24 -10.25 11.79
CA GLU A 41 38.63 -11.57 11.29
C GLU A 41 37.55 -12.12 10.34
N PRO A 42 37.47 -11.61 9.10
CA PRO A 42 36.32 -11.82 8.22
C PRO A 42 36.13 -13.30 7.91
N LYS A 43 35.08 -13.88 8.52
CA LYS A 43 34.66 -15.27 8.31
C LYS A 43 33.29 -15.28 7.64
N PRO A 44 33.20 -15.65 6.35
CA PRO A 44 31.91 -15.73 5.65
C PRO A 44 30.88 -16.59 6.38
N GLN A 45 29.70 -16.05 6.65
CA GLN A 45 28.64 -16.68 7.44
C GLN A 45 27.59 -17.35 6.52
N PHE A 46 28.06 -18.08 5.51
CA PHE A 46 27.23 -18.73 4.51
C PHE A 46 27.06 -20.21 4.84
N ARG A 47 25.83 -20.63 5.12
CA ARG A 47 25.50 -22.00 5.51
C ARG A 47 24.35 -22.54 4.68
N ARG A 48 24.22 -23.86 4.71
CA ARG A 48 23.08 -24.55 4.09
C ARG A 48 21.78 -24.11 4.76
N VAL A 49 20.72 -23.89 3.98
CA VAL A 49 19.38 -23.59 4.50
C VAL A 49 18.88 -24.80 5.32
N PRO A 50 18.51 -24.61 6.60
CA PRO A 50 18.00 -25.67 7.44
C PRO A 50 16.52 -25.97 7.15
N ASP A 51 16.11 -27.23 7.30
CA ASP A 51 14.73 -27.66 7.04
C ASP A 51 13.70 -27.06 8.02
N SER A 52 14.18 -26.44 9.10
CA SER A 52 13.37 -25.63 10.02
C SER A 52 12.84 -24.33 9.39
N ARG A 53 13.38 -23.88 8.25
CA ARG A 53 12.82 -22.77 7.45
C ARG A 53 11.80 -23.29 6.44
N TRP A 54 12.26 -24.18 5.57
CA TRP A 54 11.43 -24.93 4.62
C TRP A 54 12.15 -26.20 4.24
N ARG A 55 11.42 -27.24 3.80
CA ARG A 55 12.02 -28.50 3.35
C ARG A 55 12.84 -28.24 2.10
N ARG A 56 14.17 -28.23 2.22
CA ARG A 56 15.09 -27.87 1.13
C ARG A 56 14.92 -28.76 -0.10
N GLU A 57 14.74 -30.06 0.11
CA GLU A 57 14.61 -31.03 -0.99
C GLU A 57 13.39 -30.77 -1.89
N ALA A 58 12.37 -30.08 -1.38
CA ALA A 58 11.19 -29.73 -2.18
C ALA A 58 11.45 -28.60 -3.19
N PHE A 59 12.54 -27.83 -3.01
CA PHE A 59 12.84 -26.67 -3.83
C PHE A 59 14.21 -26.75 -4.51
N TYR A 60 15.12 -27.63 -4.09
CA TYR A 60 16.45 -27.70 -4.68
C TYR A 60 16.45 -28.50 -5.99
N ASN A 61 16.73 -27.83 -7.12
CA ASN A 61 16.90 -28.44 -8.43
C ASN A 61 17.86 -27.58 -9.28
N ASP A 62 18.86 -28.20 -9.90
CA ASP A 62 19.84 -27.51 -10.75
C ASP A 62 19.30 -27.21 -12.17
N ASP A 63 18.09 -27.70 -12.50
CA ASP A 63 17.41 -27.32 -13.74
C ASP A 63 16.88 -25.88 -13.68
N PHE A 64 17.60 -24.96 -14.32
CA PHE A 64 17.20 -23.56 -14.45
C PHE A 64 15.83 -23.36 -15.13
N ARG A 65 15.25 -24.38 -15.79
CA ARG A 65 13.88 -24.30 -16.35
C ARG A 65 12.78 -24.53 -15.31
N ASP A 66 13.08 -25.11 -14.16
CA ASP A 66 12.10 -25.46 -13.14
C ASP A 66 11.60 -24.25 -12.33
N SER A 67 10.54 -23.62 -12.83
CA SER A 67 9.61 -22.72 -12.12
C SER A 67 9.93 -22.37 -10.67
N GLY A 68 9.77 -23.39 -9.83
CA GLY A 68 9.72 -23.31 -8.39
C GLY A 68 11.00 -23.70 -7.69
N ALA A 69 12.11 -23.87 -8.41
CA ALA A 69 13.36 -24.38 -7.85
C ALA A 69 14.41 -23.30 -7.57
N VAL A 70 15.30 -23.65 -6.65
CA VAL A 70 16.57 -22.99 -6.35
C VAL A 70 17.73 -23.87 -6.81
N TYR A 71 18.70 -23.26 -7.51
CA TYR A 71 19.95 -23.94 -7.89
C TYR A 71 21.05 -23.83 -6.81
N SER A 72 20.78 -23.10 -5.73
CA SER A 72 21.69 -22.92 -4.60
C SER A 72 20.96 -23.25 -3.31
N ASP A 73 21.65 -23.84 -2.35
CA ASP A 73 21.10 -24.17 -1.03
C ASP A 73 21.79 -23.43 0.12
N ARG A 74 22.59 -22.40 -0.19
CA ARG A 74 23.34 -21.61 0.80
C ARG A 74 22.76 -20.21 0.99
N MET A 75 22.67 -19.78 2.24
CA MET A 75 22.22 -18.46 2.67
C MET A 75 23.00 -17.99 3.91
N ALA A 76 22.96 -16.68 4.19
CA ALA A 76 23.44 -16.11 5.43
C ALA A 76 22.25 -15.87 6.38
N LEU A 77 22.04 -16.74 7.36
CA LEU A 77 20.79 -16.79 8.15
C LEU A 77 21.02 -16.40 9.61
N LEU A 78 20.11 -15.63 10.17
CA LEU A 78 20.02 -15.42 11.62
C LEU A 78 19.54 -16.70 12.32
N GLU A 79 19.99 -16.84 13.56
CA GLU A 79 19.54 -17.89 14.49
C GLU A 79 18.34 -17.36 15.30
N ASP A 80 17.53 -18.29 15.82
CA ASP A 80 16.51 -18.01 16.84
C ASP A 80 15.53 -16.86 16.52
N VAL A 81 15.17 -16.66 15.24
CA VAL A 81 14.22 -15.62 14.78
C VAL A 81 12.82 -15.70 15.42
N GLY A 82 12.52 -16.77 16.15
CA GLY A 82 11.27 -16.91 16.91
C GLY A 82 11.34 -16.30 18.32
N ASP A 83 12.51 -15.99 18.85
CA ASP A 83 12.72 -15.65 20.25
C ASP A 83 12.51 -14.16 20.52
N PHE A 84 11.77 -13.84 21.59
CA PHE A 84 11.47 -12.46 21.99
C PHE A 84 11.05 -12.39 23.47
N ASP A 85 11.53 -11.42 24.24
CA ASP A 85 11.13 -11.21 25.65
C ASP A 85 9.88 -10.32 25.72
N ALA A 86 8.75 -10.87 25.29
CA ALA A 86 7.47 -10.14 25.27
C ALA A 86 7.06 -9.61 26.66
N GLY A 87 7.46 -10.32 27.74
CA GLY A 87 7.20 -9.92 29.11
C GLY A 87 7.93 -8.62 29.48
N HIS A 88 9.18 -8.46 29.04
CA HIS A 88 9.96 -7.23 29.22
C HIS A 88 9.23 -6.02 28.61
N TYR A 89 8.75 -6.14 27.38
CA TYR A 89 8.08 -5.05 26.65
C TYR A 89 6.59 -4.91 26.97
N LYS A 90 6.08 -5.65 27.96
CA LYS A 90 4.65 -5.65 28.35
C LYS A 90 3.72 -6.02 27.18
N ILE A 91 4.20 -6.85 26.25
CA ILE A 91 3.43 -7.38 25.13
C ILE A 91 2.81 -8.72 25.54
N PRO A 92 1.46 -8.87 25.49
CA PRO A 92 0.83 -10.15 25.82
C PRO A 92 1.34 -11.30 24.94
N PRO A 93 1.59 -12.51 25.46
CA PRO A 93 2.16 -13.62 24.69
C PRO A 93 1.40 -14.00 23.42
N ARG A 94 0.06 -13.89 23.43
CA ARG A 94 -0.77 -14.12 22.23
C ARG A 94 -0.53 -13.07 21.16
N ARG A 95 -0.35 -11.79 21.54
CA ARG A 95 0.01 -10.72 20.60
C ARG A 95 1.42 -10.93 20.08
N ALA A 96 2.37 -11.25 20.95
CA ALA A 96 3.75 -11.54 20.56
C ALA A 96 3.83 -12.63 19.49
N LYS A 97 3.10 -13.74 19.66
CA LYS A 97 2.99 -14.82 18.65
C LYS A 97 2.54 -14.34 17.27
N SER A 98 1.70 -13.31 17.21
CA SER A 98 1.17 -12.77 15.96
C SER A 98 1.94 -11.60 15.36
N LEU A 99 2.90 -11.02 16.09
CA LEU A 99 3.77 -9.97 15.55
C LEU A 99 4.77 -10.59 14.58
N ASP A 100 5.01 -9.95 13.44
CA ASP A 100 6.12 -10.35 12.57
C ASP A 100 7.46 -10.36 13.37
N PRO A 101 8.27 -11.43 13.27
CA PRO A 101 9.61 -11.49 13.86
C PRO A 101 10.51 -10.29 13.55
N GLN A 102 10.38 -9.68 12.38
CA GLN A 102 11.12 -8.47 12.01
C GLN A 102 10.76 -7.29 12.93
N HIS A 103 9.49 -7.16 13.31
CA HIS A 103 9.04 -6.11 14.24
C HIS A 103 9.61 -6.34 15.65
N ARG A 104 9.64 -7.60 16.10
CA ARG A 104 10.19 -7.99 17.41
C ARG A 104 11.68 -7.70 17.47
N LEU A 105 12.40 -8.10 16.42
CA LEU A 105 13.82 -7.84 16.26
C LEU A 105 14.13 -6.34 16.27
N LEU A 106 13.32 -5.52 15.59
CA LEU A 106 13.47 -4.06 15.60
C LEU A 106 13.21 -3.44 16.98
N VAL A 107 12.25 -3.97 17.75
CA VAL A 107 12.01 -3.54 19.13
C VAL A 107 13.23 -3.84 20.01
N ASP A 108 13.77 -5.06 19.94
CA ASP A 108 15.00 -5.43 20.67
C ASP A 108 16.17 -4.55 20.27
N LEU A 109 16.41 -4.37 18.97
CA LEU A 109 17.53 -3.56 18.49
C LEU A 109 17.38 -2.07 18.80
N THR A 110 16.17 -1.54 18.87
CA THR A 110 15.96 -0.16 19.31
C THR A 110 16.30 0.00 20.79
N ARG A 111 15.91 -0.96 21.65
CA ARG A 111 16.34 -0.96 23.05
C ARG A 111 17.86 -0.93 23.14
N GLU A 112 18.53 -1.78 22.38
CA GLU A 112 19.99 -1.90 22.42
C GLU A 112 20.69 -0.65 21.91
N ALA A 113 20.17 -0.03 20.84
CA ALA A 113 20.71 1.23 20.34
C ALA A 113 20.51 2.39 21.33
N LEU A 114 19.37 2.44 22.05
CA LEU A 114 19.14 3.39 23.13
C LEU A 114 20.03 3.11 24.35
N GLN A 115 20.29 1.83 24.64
CA GLN A 115 21.22 1.42 25.70
C GLN A 115 22.67 1.80 25.35
N ASP A 116 23.06 1.63 24.09
CA ASP A 116 24.36 2.03 23.55
C ASP A 116 24.55 3.56 23.58
N ALA A 117 23.49 4.33 23.29
CA ALA A 117 23.47 5.78 23.48
C ALA A 117 23.60 6.20 24.95
N GLY A 118 23.27 5.32 25.90
CA GLY A 118 23.30 5.59 27.34
C GLY A 118 22.01 6.21 27.90
N TRP A 119 20.91 6.16 27.16
CA TRP A 119 19.67 6.87 27.50
C TRP A 119 18.66 6.05 28.33
N GLU A 120 18.96 4.79 28.63
CA GLU A 120 18.02 3.89 29.32
C GLU A 120 17.65 4.39 30.72
N ALA A 121 18.63 4.85 31.51
CA ALA A 121 18.41 5.41 32.86
C ALA A 121 18.33 6.95 32.90
N GLU A 122 19.06 7.66 32.03
CA GLU A 122 19.13 9.13 32.02
C GLU A 122 17.95 9.78 31.30
N GLY A 123 17.21 9.01 30.47
CA GLY A 123 16.09 9.50 29.67
C GLY A 123 16.55 10.26 28.41
N PHE A 124 15.57 10.59 27.56
CA PHE A 124 15.75 11.34 26.32
C PHE A 124 14.40 11.96 25.89
N ASP A 125 14.43 12.85 24.90
CA ASP A 125 13.24 13.53 24.38
C ASP A 125 12.34 12.57 23.59
N ARG A 126 11.34 12.00 24.26
CA ARG A 126 10.38 11.05 23.69
C ARG A 126 9.35 11.71 22.77
N ASP A 127 8.98 12.95 23.08
CA ASP A 127 7.94 13.68 22.36
C ASP A 127 8.39 13.98 20.92
N ASP A 128 9.66 14.35 20.74
CA ASP A 128 10.23 14.68 19.43
C ASP A 128 11.14 13.58 18.86
N THR A 129 10.91 12.31 19.21
CA THR A 129 11.63 11.15 18.62
C THR A 129 10.81 10.50 17.51
N SER A 130 11.34 10.48 16.28
CA SER A 130 10.76 9.79 15.11
C SER A 130 11.37 8.41 14.88
N VAL A 131 10.64 7.51 14.21
CA VAL A 131 11.02 6.13 13.89
C VAL A 131 10.80 5.84 12.40
N ILE A 132 11.89 5.61 11.67
CA ILE A 132 11.87 5.43 10.21
C ILE A 132 12.56 4.12 9.87
N MET A 133 11.81 3.14 9.36
CA MET A 133 12.32 1.77 9.16
C MET A 133 12.15 1.28 7.73
N SER A 134 13.15 0.57 7.22
CA SER A 134 13.07 -0.18 5.96
C SER A 134 12.50 -1.58 6.21
N LEU A 135 11.39 -1.90 5.56
CA LEU A 135 10.74 -3.21 5.59
C LEU A 135 10.05 -3.46 4.24
N SER A 136 10.43 -4.54 3.54
CA SER A 136 9.99 -4.79 2.14
C SER A 136 9.07 -6.02 1.99
N ASP A 137 9.26 -7.06 2.83
CA ASP A 137 8.51 -8.31 2.72
C ASP A 137 8.21 -8.94 4.10
N SER A 138 7.17 -9.79 4.16
CA SER A 138 6.79 -10.57 5.34
C SER A 138 6.47 -12.02 4.97
N GLY A 139 7.49 -12.87 4.93
CA GLY A 139 7.29 -14.34 4.88
C GLY A 139 6.52 -14.89 6.09
N TYR A 140 6.51 -14.16 7.22
CA TYR A 140 5.71 -14.54 8.38
C TYR A 140 4.21 -14.39 8.14
N ARG A 141 3.79 -13.35 7.41
CA ARG A 141 2.41 -13.16 6.97
C ARG A 141 1.97 -14.30 6.07
N ASP A 142 2.82 -14.72 5.16
CA ASP A 142 2.55 -15.81 4.23
C ASP A 142 2.33 -17.13 4.96
N MET A 143 3.20 -17.48 5.90
CA MET A 143 3.00 -18.63 6.78
C MET A 143 1.73 -18.49 7.66
N SER A 144 1.52 -17.32 8.27
CA SER A 144 0.42 -17.10 9.21
C SER A 144 -0.96 -17.13 8.54
N THR A 145 -1.04 -16.80 7.25
CA THR A 145 -2.27 -16.78 6.46
C THR A 145 -2.47 -18.03 5.61
N LEU A 146 -1.62 -19.04 5.77
CA LEU A 146 -1.66 -20.29 4.98
C LEU A 146 -3.05 -20.97 4.97
N HIS A 147 -3.76 -20.94 6.10
CA HIS A 147 -5.14 -21.46 6.17
C HIS A 147 -6.10 -20.79 5.19
N LEU A 148 -5.92 -19.50 4.93
CA LEU A 148 -6.72 -18.78 3.95
C LEU A 148 -6.36 -19.23 2.53
N ARG A 149 -5.06 -19.29 2.20
CA ARG A 149 -4.58 -19.76 0.89
C ARG A 149 -5.01 -21.20 0.58
N LEU A 150 -5.01 -22.08 1.58
CA LEU A 150 -5.49 -23.45 1.41
C LEU A 150 -7.00 -23.53 1.22
N LYS A 151 -7.79 -22.66 1.88
CA LYS A 151 -9.23 -22.58 1.60
C LYS A 151 -9.50 -22.17 0.15
N GLN A 152 -8.73 -21.22 -0.38
CA GLN A 152 -8.82 -20.81 -1.79
C GLN A 152 -8.45 -21.97 -2.73
N LEU A 153 -7.39 -22.73 -2.40
CA LEU A 153 -6.98 -23.91 -3.16
C LEU A 153 -8.04 -25.04 -3.13
N ILE A 154 -8.58 -25.37 -1.95
CA ILE A 154 -9.67 -26.35 -1.79
C ILE A 154 -10.93 -25.87 -2.54
N GLY A 155 -11.21 -24.57 -2.49
CA GLY A 155 -12.29 -23.92 -3.23
C GLY A 155 -12.10 -23.89 -4.75
N GLY A 156 -10.94 -24.30 -5.26
CA GLY A 156 -10.64 -24.35 -6.69
C GLY A 156 -10.27 -23.00 -7.30
N GLU A 157 -9.99 -21.97 -6.50
CA GLU A 157 -9.66 -20.62 -6.99
C GLU A 157 -8.36 -20.58 -7.82
N PHE A 158 -7.45 -21.54 -7.61
CA PHE A 158 -6.21 -21.69 -8.37
C PHE A 158 -6.28 -22.83 -9.42
N GLY A 159 -7.49 -23.24 -9.82
CA GLY A 159 -7.72 -24.22 -10.87
C GLY A 159 -8.64 -25.36 -10.43
N ARG A 160 -8.08 -26.47 -9.93
CA ARG A 160 -8.85 -27.64 -9.46
C ARG A 160 -9.10 -27.54 -7.96
N ALA A 161 -10.29 -27.94 -7.53
CA ALA A 161 -10.59 -28.10 -6.10
C ALA A 161 -9.57 -29.06 -5.46
N GLY A 162 -8.81 -28.57 -4.49
CA GLY A 162 -7.90 -29.39 -3.70
C GLY A 162 -8.63 -30.40 -2.81
N ASP A 163 -7.95 -31.46 -2.41
CA ASP A 163 -8.48 -32.46 -1.47
C ASP A 163 -8.84 -31.78 -0.13
N PRO A 164 -10.07 -31.94 0.39
CA PRO A 164 -10.44 -31.45 1.73
C PRO A 164 -9.48 -31.88 2.84
N ALA A 165 -8.79 -33.02 2.69
CA ALA A 165 -7.74 -33.47 3.61
C ALA A 165 -6.54 -32.50 3.70
N MET A 166 -6.32 -31.63 2.69
CA MET A 166 -5.31 -30.58 2.75
C MET A 166 -5.61 -29.52 3.82
N ALA A 167 -6.85 -29.38 4.28
CA ALA A 167 -7.17 -28.51 5.41
C ALA A 167 -6.53 -29.02 6.72
N GLU A 168 -6.36 -30.33 6.87
CA GLU A 168 -5.67 -30.94 8.00
C GLU A 168 -4.16 -30.71 7.93
N ALA A 169 -3.60 -30.59 6.72
CA ALA A 169 -2.17 -30.38 6.48
C ALA A 169 -1.63 -29.04 7.04
N ALA A 170 -2.48 -28.02 7.22
CA ALA A 170 -2.09 -26.75 7.86
C ALA A 170 -2.53 -26.61 9.32
N SER A 171 -3.11 -27.65 9.94
CA SER A 171 -3.62 -27.61 11.33
C SER A 171 -2.56 -27.28 12.40
N ALA A 172 -1.27 -27.41 12.05
CA ALA A 172 -0.13 -27.01 12.87
C ALA A 172 0.11 -25.49 12.87
N VAL A 173 -0.36 -24.76 11.85
CA VAL A 173 -0.31 -23.29 11.83
C VAL A 173 -1.44 -22.76 12.74
N SER A 174 -1.24 -21.63 13.40
CA SER A 174 -2.30 -21.03 14.20
C SER A 174 -3.32 -20.31 13.32
N GLY A 175 -4.61 -20.41 13.63
CA GLY A 175 -5.64 -19.60 12.99
C GLY A 175 -5.50 -18.11 13.30
N LEU A 176 -6.03 -17.26 12.41
CA LEU A 176 -6.04 -15.80 12.61
C LEU A 176 -6.98 -15.40 13.74
N HIS A 177 -6.49 -14.55 14.64
CA HIS A 177 -7.30 -13.88 15.66
C HIS A 177 -7.35 -12.37 15.42
N ALA A 178 -8.19 -11.65 16.17
CA ALA A 178 -8.52 -10.25 15.93
C ALA A 178 -7.32 -9.29 15.77
N THR A 179 -6.21 -9.54 16.47
CA THR A 179 -4.99 -8.71 16.39
C THR A 179 -3.94 -9.24 15.41
N ALA A 180 -4.15 -10.40 14.79
CA ALA A 180 -3.14 -11.05 13.97
C ALA A 180 -2.83 -10.26 12.70
N MET A 181 -3.85 -9.75 12.01
CA MET A 181 -3.65 -8.95 10.80
C MET A 181 -2.81 -7.70 11.07
N ALA A 182 -3.13 -6.95 12.13
CA ALA A 182 -2.33 -5.79 12.51
C ALA A 182 -0.86 -6.18 12.75
N GLY A 183 -0.59 -7.27 13.50
CA GLY A 183 0.78 -7.70 13.79
C GLY A 183 1.63 -8.06 12.56
N LEU A 184 1.00 -8.29 11.41
CA LEU A 184 1.61 -8.72 10.15
C LEU A 184 1.77 -7.58 9.12
N LEU A 185 1.26 -6.37 9.39
CA LEU A 185 1.44 -5.21 8.51
C LEU A 185 2.82 -4.58 8.75
N LEU A 186 3.58 -4.32 7.69
CA LEU A 186 4.97 -3.82 7.81
C LEU A 186 5.09 -2.45 8.51
N ASN A 187 4.08 -1.57 8.38
CA ASN A 187 4.05 -0.30 9.11
C ASN A 187 3.99 -0.48 10.64
N MET A 188 3.62 -1.67 11.11
CA MET A 188 3.56 -1.98 12.54
C MET A 188 4.93 -2.27 13.14
N GLY A 189 6.00 -2.47 12.36
CA GLY A 189 7.38 -2.47 12.86
C GLY A 189 7.74 -1.17 13.58
N PRO A 190 7.83 -0.03 12.87
CA PRO A 190 8.10 1.27 13.48
C PRO A 190 7.03 1.70 14.48
N SER A 191 5.75 1.36 14.24
CA SER A 191 4.67 1.66 15.21
C SER A 191 4.82 0.87 16.51
N SER A 192 5.31 -0.38 16.47
CA SER A 192 5.56 -1.17 17.67
C SER A 192 6.72 -0.63 18.48
N ILE A 193 7.78 -0.15 17.81
CA ILE A 193 8.88 0.57 18.47
C ILE A 193 8.32 1.81 19.18
N SER A 194 7.58 2.64 18.45
CA SER A 194 7.00 3.88 19.00
C SER A 194 6.08 3.59 20.19
N SER A 195 5.24 2.56 20.09
CA SER A 195 4.35 2.14 21.18
C SER A 195 5.08 1.55 22.39
N VAL A 196 6.20 0.84 22.19
CA VAL A 196 6.95 0.19 23.28
C VAL A 196 7.78 1.21 24.06
N PHE A 197 8.41 2.15 23.34
CA PHE A 197 9.29 3.15 23.93
C PHE A 197 8.61 4.49 24.19
N ASP A 198 7.31 4.60 23.91
CA ASP A 198 6.49 5.80 24.11
C ASP A 198 7.06 7.00 23.33
N LEU A 199 7.19 6.85 22.01
CA LEU A 199 7.77 7.84 21.11
C LEU A 199 6.66 8.51 20.29
N HIS A 200 6.66 9.84 20.20
CA HIS A 200 5.54 10.61 19.64
C HIS A 200 5.83 11.34 18.32
N GLY A 201 7.02 11.14 17.73
CA GLY A 201 7.37 11.68 16.41
C GLY A 201 6.79 10.88 15.23
N GLU A 202 7.28 11.18 14.03
CA GLU A 202 6.89 10.49 12.79
C GLU A 202 7.23 8.99 12.87
N SER A 203 6.32 8.11 12.46
CA SER A 203 6.53 6.66 12.57
C SER A 203 6.04 5.93 11.33
N TYR A 204 6.95 5.45 10.49
CA TYR A 204 6.58 4.82 9.22
C TYR A 204 7.63 3.85 8.67
N ALA A 205 7.14 2.92 7.84
CA ALA A 205 7.96 1.97 7.09
C ALA A 205 8.09 2.43 5.63
N LEU A 206 9.22 2.14 4.99
CA LEU A 206 9.46 2.41 3.58
C LEU A 206 10.13 1.21 2.89
N ASP A 207 10.04 1.19 1.56
CA ASP A 207 10.68 0.20 0.71
C ASP A 207 11.31 0.87 -0.51
N SER A 208 12.61 0.69 -0.68
CA SER A 208 13.33 1.04 -1.90
C SER A 208 14.25 -0.10 -2.35
N ALA A 209 13.77 -1.34 -2.16
CA ALA A 209 14.55 -2.56 -2.37
C ALA A 209 15.89 -2.52 -1.59
N CYS A 210 16.99 -2.94 -2.21
CA CYS A 210 18.29 -3.09 -1.57
C CYS A 210 18.91 -1.80 -0.99
N SER A 211 18.36 -0.62 -1.34
CA SER A 211 18.80 0.67 -0.78
C SER A 211 17.96 1.15 0.41
N GLY A 212 16.90 0.43 0.79
CA GLY A 212 15.88 0.85 1.75
C GLY A 212 16.44 1.35 3.09
N GLY A 213 17.40 0.67 3.67
CA GLY A 213 18.01 1.05 4.95
C GLY A 213 18.75 2.39 4.89
N LEU A 214 19.51 2.64 3.81
CA LEU A 214 20.13 3.96 3.63
C LEU A 214 19.08 5.03 3.27
N THR A 215 18.00 4.65 2.57
CA THR A 215 16.85 5.54 2.35
C THR A 215 16.20 5.95 3.68
N ALA A 216 16.06 5.03 4.64
CA ALA A 216 15.55 5.32 5.98
C ALA A 216 16.45 6.30 6.73
N VAL A 217 17.77 6.08 6.70
CA VAL A 217 18.76 7.02 7.28
C VAL A 217 18.71 8.38 6.60
N ALA A 218 18.61 8.43 5.27
CA ALA A 218 18.53 9.71 4.56
C ALA A 218 17.24 10.48 4.90
N ASN A 219 16.10 9.80 5.00
CA ASN A 219 14.85 10.42 5.46
C ASN A 219 14.95 10.93 6.90
N ALA A 220 15.62 10.20 7.80
CA ALA A 220 15.90 10.66 9.15
C ALA A 220 16.78 11.92 9.16
N VAL A 221 17.84 11.96 8.34
CA VAL A 221 18.68 13.15 8.16
C VAL A 221 17.83 14.35 7.67
N PHE A 222 16.95 14.14 6.70
CA PHE A 222 16.06 15.20 6.21
C PHE A 222 15.09 15.69 7.28
N ALA A 223 14.48 14.78 8.07
CA ALA A 223 13.55 15.14 9.13
C ALA A 223 14.24 15.95 10.26
N LEU A 224 15.44 15.54 10.68
CA LEU A 224 16.22 16.23 11.70
C LEU A 224 16.66 17.63 11.22
N ARG A 225 17.18 17.73 9.98
CA ARG A 225 17.59 19.02 9.39
C ARG A 225 16.42 19.99 9.20
N ALA A 226 15.23 19.46 8.91
CA ALA A 226 14.01 20.24 8.78
C ALA A 226 13.37 20.61 10.13
N GLY A 227 13.91 20.13 11.26
CA GLY A 227 13.34 20.35 12.59
C GLY A 227 11.97 19.70 12.79
N ARG A 228 11.65 18.63 12.04
CA ARG A 228 10.41 17.85 12.24
C ARG A 228 10.51 16.89 13.41
N CYS A 229 11.73 16.60 13.84
CA CYS A 229 12.05 15.85 15.04
C CYS A 229 13.41 16.29 15.58
N ARG A 230 13.68 15.96 16.84
CA ARG A 230 14.97 16.23 17.49
C ARG A 230 15.84 14.99 17.57
N ILE A 231 15.23 13.83 17.58
CA ILE A 231 15.88 12.52 17.58
C ILE A 231 15.21 11.66 16.51
N ALA A 232 15.99 10.86 15.80
CA ALA A 232 15.47 9.88 14.86
C ALA A 232 16.08 8.51 15.09
N VAL A 233 15.22 7.50 15.18
CA VAL A 233 15.59 6.08 15.15
C VAL A 233 15.42 5.59 13.72
N ALA A 234 16.52 5.25 13.05
CA ALA A 234 16.53 4.90 11.63
C ALA A 234 17.19 3.55 11.39
N GLY A 235 16.61 2.71 10.52
CA GLY A 235 17.17 1.38 10.29
C GLY A 235 16.28 0.48 9.44
N GLY A 236 16.31 -0.82 9.73
CA GLY A 236 15.44 -1.81 9.09
C GLY A 236 15.74 -3.24 9.52
N ALA A 237 14.87 -4.16 9.12
CA ALA A 237 15.05 -5.60 9.30
C ALA A 237 14.72 -6.35 8.00
N GLN A 238 15.43 -7.45 7.74
CA GLN A 238 15.13 -8.38 6.65
C GLN A 238 15.28 -9.81 7.18
N LEU A 239 14.18 -10.57 7.13
CA LEU A 239 14.16 -12.00 7.39
C LEU A 239 13.60 -12.75 6.18
N VAL A 240 14.13 -13.94 5.91
CA VAL A 240 13.68 -14.82 4.83
C VAL A 240 13.06 -16.07 5.45
N LEU A 241 11.74 -16.05 5.56
CA LEU A 241 10.97 -17.08 6.26
C LEU A 241 10.23 -18.04 5.32
N SER A 242 10.20 -17.74 4.02
CA SER A 242 9.62 -18.57 2.97
C SER A 242 10.55 -18.62 1.74
N PRO A 243 10.44 -19.66 0.88
CA PRO A 243 11.38 -19.86 -0.22
C PRO A 243 11.17 -18.92 -1.42
N ASP A 244 10.03 -18.23 -1.49
CA ASP A 244 9.54 -17.46 -2.65
C ASP A 244 10.58 -16.48 -3.19
N LEU A 245 11.16 -15.67 -2.30
CA LEU A 245 12.18 -14.69 -2.64
C LEU A 245 13.48 -15.35 -3.12
N PHE A 246 13.87 -16.47 -2.51
CA PHE A 246 15.09 -17.17 -2.89
C PHE A 246 14.96 -17.83 -4.26
N VAL A 247 13.79 -18.42 -4.56
CA VAL A 247 13.42 -18.92 -5.89
C VAL A 247 13.45 -17.79 -6.92
N GLY A 248 12.80 -16.66 -6.62
CA GLY A 248 12.77 -15.51 -7.52
C GLY A 248 14.16 -14.93 -7.85
N LEU A 249 15.05 -14.86 -6.85
CA LEU A 249 16.42 -14.37 -7.07
C LEU A 249 17.30 -15.37 -7.83
N CYS A 250 17.07 -16.67 -7.67
CA CYS A 250 17.68 -17.68 -8.53
C CYS A 250 17.18 -17.51 -9.98
N ARG A 251 15.88 -17.30 -10.19
CA ARG A 251 15.27 -17.14 -11.52
C ARG A 251 15.89 -16.01 -12.35
N ILE A 252 16.27 -14.90 -11.72
CA ILE A 252 16.94 -13.79 -12.41
C ILE A 252 18.47 -13.91 -12.44
N GLY A 253 19.03 -15.01 -11.93
CA GLY A 253 20.48 -15.28 -11.91
C GLY A 253 21.27 -14.41 -10.95
N ALA A 254 20.63 -13.83 -9.93
CA ALA A 254 21.29 -12.93 -8.98
C ALA A 254 22.05 -13.67 -7.86
N ILE A 255 21.64 -14.91 -7.57
CA ILE A 255 22.25 -15.75 -6.54
C ILE A 255 23.50 -16.44 -7.07
N SER A 256 24.57 -16.45 -6.27
CA SER A 256 25.79 -17.21 -6.56
C SER A 256 25.52 -18.71 -6.68
N ARG A 257 26.06 -19.35 -7.73
CA ARG A 257 26.00 -20.81 -7.90
C ARG A 257 26.99 -21.52 -6.98
N THR A 258 28.12 -20.90 -6.71
CA THR A 258 29.12 -21.42 -5.74
C THR A 258 28.65 -21.26 -4.29
N GLY A 259 27.62 -20.44 -4.06
CA GLY A 259 27.07 -20.16 -2.74
C GLY A 259 27.99 -19.30 -1.90
N GLU A 260 28.76 -18.42 -2.55
CA GLU A 260 29.67 -17.47 -1.94
C GLU A 260 29.49 -16.07 -2.53
N CYS A 261 29.65 -15.03 -1.72
CA CYS A 261 29.57 -13.64 -2.19
C CYS A 261 30.97 -13.05 -2.22
N ARG A 262 31.49 -12.76 -3.42
CA ARG A 262 32.88 -12.33 -3.63
C ARG A 262 32.95 -11.02 -4.45
N PRO A 263 32.56 -9.87 -3.88
CA PRO A 263 32.51 -8.62 -4.62
C PRO A 263 33.88 -8.23 -5.17
N PHE A 264 33.93 -7.80 -6.44
CA PHE A 264 35.12 -7.35 -7.17
C PHE A 264 36.19 -8.43 -7.43
N ASP A 265 35.95 -9.68 -7.02
CA ASP A 265 36.86 -10.81 -7.21
C ASP A 265 36.71 -11.39 -8.62
N ARG A 266 37.78 -11.94 -9.20
CA ARG A 266 37.71 -12.63 -10.51
C ARG A 266 36.74 -13.83 -10.53
N ARG A 267 36.39 -14.37 -9.35
CA ARG A 267 35.51 -15.53 -9.14
C ARG A 267 34.05 -15.13 -8.84
N ALA A 268 33.71 -13.84 -8.91
CA ALA A 268 32.36 -13.33 -8.63
C ALA A 268 31.31 -13.88 -9.61
N ASP A 269 30.24 -14.48 -9.09
CA ASP A 269 29.16 -15.10 -9.90
C ASP A 269 27.74 -14.78 -9.39
N GLY A 270 27.59 -13.84 -8.45
CA GLY A 270 26.34 -13.45 -7.80
C GLY A 270 26.52 -13.25 -6.29
N PHE A 271 25.45 -12.83 -5.60
CA PHE A 271 25.47 -12.70 -4.14
C PHE A 271 24.87 -13.92 -3.43
N VAL A 272 25.13 -14.02 -2.13
CA VAL A 272 24.42 -14.95 -1.23
C VAL A 272 23.31 -14.19 -0.51
N LEU A 273 22.08 -14.66 -0.59
CA LEU A 273 20.95 -14.04 0.10
C LEU A 273 21.16 -14.11 1.62
N GLY A 274 20.94 -12.99 2.31
CA GLY A 274 21.18 -12.85 3.74
C GLY A 274 19.96 -12.37 4.51
N GLU A 275 20.03 -12.53 5.82
CA GLU A 275 19.15 -11.91 6.80
C GLU A 275 19.93 -10.88 7.62
N GLY A 276 19.23 -9.94 8.23
CA GLY A 276 19.89 -8.98 9.11
C GLY A 276 19.03 -7.80 9.47
N ALA A 277 19.37 -7.16 10.58
CA ALA A 277 18.73 -5.94 11.04
C ALA A 277 19.74 -4.99 11.68
N GLY A 278 19.48 -3.71 11.56
CA GLY A 278 20.28 -2.67 12.19
C GLY A 278 19.47 -1.41 12.46
N VAL A 279 19.79 -0.74 13.54
CA VAL A 279 19.13 0.47 14.04
C VAL A 279 20.21 1.48 14.46
N LEU A 280 20.03 2.72 14.03
CA LEU A 280 20.84 3.87 14.41
C LEU A 280 19.97 4.87 15.16
N VAL A 281 20.55 5.50 16.18
CA VAL A 281 19.97 6.65 16.87
C VAL A 281 20.72 7.89 16.43
N LEU A 282 19.98 8.85 15.88
CA LEU A 282 20.50 10.03 15.20
C LEU A 282 20.00 11.31 15.86
N ARG A 283 20.85 12.33 15.92
CA ARG A 283 20.55 13.64 16.51
C ARG A 283 21.37 14.74 15.81
N PRO A 284 20.94 16.00 15.73
CA PRO A 284 21.81 17.07 15.27
C PRO A 284 23.09 17.13 16.11
N LEU A 285 24.25 17.34 15.49
CA LEU A 285 25.55 17.25 16.16
C LEU A 285 25.68 18.25 17.31
N ALA A 286 25.20 19.48 17.11
CA ALA A 286 25.20 20.52 18.15
C ALA A 286 24.39 20.08 19.38
N ASP A 287 23.23 19.47 19.15
CA ASP A 287 22.34 18.94 20.19
C ASP A 287 22.97 17.75 20.94
N ALA A 288 23.64 16.85 20.22
CA ALA A 288 24.37 15.71 20.81
C ALA A 288 25.51 16.21 21.72
N ARG A 289 26.30 17.18 21.26
CA ARG A 289 27.37 17.80 22.06
C ARG A 289 26.82 18.51 23.30
N ALA A 290 25.75 19.28 23.15
CA ALA A 290 25.11 19.98 24.26
C ALA A 290 24.56 19.02 25.33
N ALA A 291 24.11 17.83 24.91
CA ALA A 291 23.62 16.79 25.81
C ALA A 291 24.73 15.89 26.40
N GLY A 292 26.00 16.08 25.99
CA GLY A 292 27.10 15.20 26.40
C GLY A 292 26.98 13.78 25.85
N ASP A 293 26.32 13.62 24.69
CA ASP A 293 26.20 12.33 24.03
C ASP A 293 27.52 11.87 23.44
N ARG A 294 27.78 10.57 23.49
CA ARG A 294 28.89 9.97 22.73
C ARG A 294 28.53 10.01 21.24
N VAL A 295 29.42 10.57 20.43
CA VAL A 295 29.27 10.59 18.98
C VAL A 295 30.23 9.58 18.36
N TYR A 296 29.70 8.59 17.62
CA TYR A 296 30.53 7.62 16.90
C TYR A 296 31.19 8.24 15.68
N ALA A 297 30.36 8.88 14.86
CA ALA A 297 30.70 9.54 13.61
C ALA A 297 29.62 10.58 13.28
N VAL A 298 29.92 11.45 12.32
CA VAL A 298 29.01 12.47 11.81
C VAL A 298 28.59 12.10 10.39
N ILE A 299 27.28 12.04 10.13
CA ILE A 299 26.74 11.99 8.77
C ILE A 299 26.81 13.41 8.21
N ARG A 300 27.76 13.64 7.30
CA ARG A 300 27.99 14.94 6.66
C ARG A 300 27.02 15.19 5.51
N GLY A 301 26.72 14.16 4.72
CA GLY A 301 25.80 14.31 3.61
C GLY A 301 25.18 13.02 3.09
N VAL A 302 24.03 13.18 2.46
CA VAL A 302 23.24 12.10 1.86
C VAL A 302 22.85 12.45 0.43
N GLY A 303 22.87 11.48 -0.47
CA GLY A 303 22.54 11.67 -1.87
C GLY A 303 21.71 10.53 -2.39
N LEU A 304 20.53 10.87 -2.93
CA LEU A 304 19.63 9.90 -3.56
C LEU A 304 19.50 10.18 -5.05
N SER A 305 19.28 9.15 -5.86
CA SER A 305 18.92 9.26 -7.28
C SER A 305 18.06 8.07 -7.70
N ASN A 306 17.55 8.12 -8.93
CA ASN A 306 17.00 6.94 -9.61
C ASN A 306 17.63 6.82 -11.01
N ASP A 307 17.82 5.59 -11.48
CA ASP A 307 18.40 5.29 -12.79
C ASP A 307 17.51 5.75 -13.96
N GLY A 308 16.21 5.94 -13.76
CA GLY A 308 15.26 6.35 -14.78
C GLY A 308 14.97 5.23 -15.78
N THR A 309 14.93 5.55 -17.07
CA THR A 309 14.68 4.56 -18.12
C THR A 309 15.92 3.68 -18.33
N VAL A 310 15.81 2.38 -18.03
CA VAL A 310 16.90 1.41 -18.18
C VAL A 310 16.56 0.33 -19.20
N LYS A 311 17.57 -0.16 -19.93
CA LYS A 311 17.39 -1.31 -20.83
C LYS A 311 17.20 -2.58 -20.00
N GLY A 312 16.16 -3.37 -20.30
CA GLY A 312 15.89 -4.63 -19.60
C GLY A 312 15.32 -4.48 -18.18
N GLY A 313 14.83 -3.29 -17.80
CA GLY A 313 14.03 -3.05 -16.58
C GLY A 313 14.77 -3.08 -15.23
N MET A 314 15.85 -3.84 -15.10
CA MET A 314 16.59 -4.03 -13.83
C MET A 314 18.11 -3.82 -13.96
N MET A 315 18.58 -3.35 -15.12
CA MET A 315 20.02 -3.16 -15.37
C MET A 315 20.51 -1.85 -14.74
N PRO A 316 21.49 -1.88 -13.81
CA PRO A 316 21.98 -0.70 -13.13
C PRO A 316 22.60 0.31 -14.09
N GLN A 317 22.48 1.61 -13.79
CA GLN A 317 23.07 2.67 -14.61
C GLN A 317 24.17 3.43 -13.87
N GLU A 318 25.35 3.50 -14.49
CA GLU A 318 26.49 4.27 -13.98
C GLU A 318 26.09 5.73 -13.68
N SER A 319 25.35 6.35 -14.59
CA SER A 319 24.94 7.75 -14.46
C SER A 319 23.99 8.00 -13.27
N GLY A 320 23.18 7.01 -12.89
CA GLY A 320 22.31 7.07 -11.74
C GLY A 320 23.11 6.98 -10.44
N GLN A 321 23.98 5.98 -10.32
CA GLN A 321 24.87 5.81 -9.17
C GLN A 321 25.77 7.05 -8.97
N LEU A 322 26.43 7.51 -10.03
CA LEU A 322 27.28 8.71 -10.02
C LEU A 322 26.51 9.97 -9.58
N ARG A 323 25.23 10.08 -9.95
CA ARG A 323 24.37 11.17 -9.51
C ARG A 323 24.09 11.13 -8.02
N ALA A 324 23.85 9.94 -7.45
CA ALA A 324 23.67 9.78 -6.00
C ALA A 324 24.95 10.16 -5.24
N LEU A 325 26.09 9.62 -5.69
CA LEU A 325 27.43 9.93 -5.19
C LEU A 325 27.68 11.44 -5.19
N ARG A 326 27.61 12.10 -6.35
CA ARG A 326 27.85 13.55 -6.48
C ARG A 326 26.90 14.40 -5.62
N ARG A 327 25.65 13.98 -5.45
CA ARG A 327 24.68 14.65 -4.58
C ARG A 327 25.11 14.56 -3.11
N ALA A 328 25.54 13.38 -2.65
CA ALA A 328 25.99 13.18 -1.27
C ALA A 328 27.25 14.00 -0.94
N TYR A 329 28.23 14.03 -1.84
CA TYR A 329 29.45 14.82 -1.65
C TYR A 329 29.19 16.33 -1.67
N ARG A 330 28.31 16.79 -2.57
CA ARG A 330 27.87 18.18 -2.59
C ARG A 330 27.12 18.56 -1.31
N ASP A 331 26.23 17.69 -0.84
CA ASP A 331 25.50 17.88 0.42
C ASP A 331 26.44 17.91 1.63
N ALA A 332 27.48 17.07 1.63
CA ALA A 332 28.52 17.06 2.66
C ALA A 332 29.44 18.30 2.63
N GLY A 333 29.55 18.97 1.48
CA GLY A 333 30.55 20.02 1.27
C GLY A 333 31.99 19.48 1.27
N VAL A 334 32.18 18.24 0.83
CA VAL A 334 33.45 17.50 0.91
C VAL A 334 33.89 17.05 -0.48
N ASP A 335 35.19 17.19 -0.77
CA ASP A 335 35.81 16.66 -1.99
C ASP A 335 35.81 15.11 -1.94
N PRO A 336 35.24 14.41 -2.94
CA PRO A 336 35.32 12.96 -3.05
C PRO A 336 36.74 12.39 -2.94
N ALA A 337 37.76 13.13 -3.39
CA ALA A 337 39.17 12.69 -3.31
C ALA A 337 39.67 12.57 -1.86
N SER A 338 39.04 13.27 -0.91
CA SER A 338 39.40 13.21 0.52
C SER A 338 38.83 12.00 1.27
N VAL A 339 37.96 11.21 0.63
CA VAL A 339 37.44 9.96 1.20
C VAL A 339 38.50 8.87 1.09
N GLY A 340 38.82 8.28 2.25
CA GLY A 340 39.81 7.20 2.37
C GLY A 340 39.21 5.80 2.40
N PHE A 341 37.90 5.65 2.55
CA PHE A 341 37.20 4.36 2.51
C PHE A 341 35.85 4.46 1.80
N LEU A 342 35.57 3.51 0.93
CA LEU A 342 34.30 3.34 0.26
C LEU A 342 33.74 1.96 0.59
N GLU A 343 32.63 1.94 1.30
CA GLU A 343 31.81 0.76 1.46
C GLU A 343 30.82 0.69 0.30
N ALA A 344 31.12 -0.21 -0.63
CA ALA A 344 30.38 -0.37 -1.85
C ALA A 344 29.04 -1.07 -1.64
N HIS A 345 28.18 -0.99 -2.66
CA HIS A 345 27.04 -1.88 -2.77
C HIS A 345 27.53 -3.33 -2.98
N GLY A 346 28.48 -3.56 -3.88
CA GLY A 346 29.30 -4.77 -3.98
C GLY A 346 28.49 -6.06 -3.97
N THR A 347 27.73 -6.30 -5.04
CA THR A 347 26.83 -7.47 -5.15
C THR A 347 27.51 -8.72 -5.70
N ALA A 348 28.79 -8.66 -6.10
CA ALA A 348 29.50 -9.78 -6.71
C ALA A 348 28.84 -10.27 -8.02
N THR A 349 28.05 -9.41 -8.67
CA THR A 349 27.45 -9.70 -9.98
C THR A 349 28.32 -9.06 -11.04
N ALA A 350 28.58 -9.75 -12.15
CA ALA A 350 29.44 -9.22 -13.21
C ALA A 350 29.03 -7.80 -13.66
N VAL A 351 27.75 -7.59 -13.99
CA VAL A 351 27.25 -6.28 -14.44
C VAL A 351 27.25 -5.23 -13.33
N GLY A 352 26.80 -5.59 -12.13
CA GLY A 352 26.67 -4.64 -11.01
C GLY A 352 28.02 -4.11 -10.53
N ASP A 353 29.01 -4.99 -10.38
CA ASP A 353 30.34 -4.61 -9.91
C ASP A 353 31.06 -3.76 -10.98
N ASP A 354 30.95 -4.11 -12.27
CA ASP A 354 31.50 -3.31 -13.37
C ASP A 354 30.93 -1.88 -13.38
N VAL A 355 29.60 -1.74 -13.27
CA VAL A 355 28.92 -0.44 -13.25
C VAL A 355 29.32 0.39 -12.03
N GLU A 356 29.43 -0.24 -10.86
CA GLU A 356 29.83 0.45 -9.63
C GLU A 356 31.28 0.95 -9.69
N ILE A 357 32.22 0.13 -10.18
CA ILE A 357 33.61 0.56 -10.36
C ILE A 357 33.71 1.68 -11.40
N SER A 358 32.93 1.63 -12.49
CA SER A 358 32.89 2.71 -13.49
C SER A 358 32.47 4.04 -12.85
N ALA A 359 31.38 4.03 -12.06
CA ALA A 359 30.89 5.22 -11.39
C ALA A 359 31.90 5.78 -10.37
N LEU A 360 32.58 4.91 -9.62
CA LEU A 360 33.63 5.32 -8.67
C LEU A 360 34.87 5.87 -9.38
N THR A 361 35.26 5.30 -10.52
CA THR A 361 36.37 5.78 -11.35
C THR A 361 36.10 7.20 -11.85
N GLU A 362 34.90 7.45 -12.35
CA GLU A 362 34.45 8.77 -12.79
C GLU A 362 34.39 9.77 -11.63
N LEU A 363 33.89 9.36 -10.47
CA LEU A 363 33.81 10.20 -9.27
C LEU A 363 35.20 10.62 -8.78
N ARG A 364 36.17 9.71 -8.80
CA ARG A 364 37.52 9.91 -8.27
C ARG A 364 38.55 10.31 -9.34
N ARG A 365 38.12 10.69 -10.54
CA ARG A 365 39.04 11.12 -11.60
C ARG A 365 39.88 12.29 -11.12
N GLY A 366 41.22 12.11 -11.14
CA GLY A 366 42.18 13.12 -10.70
C GLY A 366 42.47 13.12 -9.20
N ALA A 367 41.93 12.18 -8.42
CA ALA A 367 42.33 11.99 -7.03
C ALA A 367 43.79 11.48 -6.95
N GLU A 368 44.63 12.15 -6.17
CA GLU A 368 46.05 11.79 -6.01
C GLU A 368 46.27 10.72 -4.94
N ASN A 369 45.34 10.58 -3.98
CA ASN A 369 45.43 9.65 -2.87
C ASN A 369 44.57 8.39 -3.08
N PRO A 370 45.11 7.18 -2.83
CA PRO A 370 44.34 5.95 -2.93
C PRO A 370 43.31 5.86 -1.80
N ALA A 371 42.18 5.20 -2.07
CA ALA A 371 41.16 4.88 -1.08
C ALA A 371 40.95 3.37 -0.97
N TYR A 372 40.50 2.92 0.19
CA TYR A 372 40.10 1.55 0.40
C TYR A 372 38.68 1.31 -0.12
N LEU A 373 38.43 0.14 -0.69
CA LEU A 373 37.12 -0.35 -1.10
C LEU A 373 36.80 -1.63 -0.34
N GLY A 374 35.56 -1.79 0.10
CA GLY A 374 35.08 -3.04 0.68
C GLY A 374 33.58 -3.21 0.55
N ALA A 375 33.11 -4.42 0.85
CA ALA A 375 31.67 -4.73 0.88
C ALA A 375 31.36 -5.76 1.97
N ALA A 376 30.57 -5.39 2.97
CA ALA A 376 30.16 -6.26 4.08
C ALA A 376 29.43 -7.53 3.62
N LYS A 377 28.83 -7.50 2.42
CA LYS A 377 28.15 -8.65 1.81
C LYS A 377 29.04 -9.86 1.64
N SER A 378 30.36 -9.68 1.53
CA SER A 378 31.32 -10.80 1.47
C SER A 378 31.38 -11.64 2.75
N VAL A 379 30.88 -11.10 3.87
CA VAL A 379 30.87 -11.78 5.18
C VAL A 379 29.46 -12.18 5.58
N VAL A 380 28.51 -11.24 5.54
CA VAL A 380 27.15 -11.43 6.08
C VAL A 380 26.07 -11.62 5.01
N GLY A 381 26.46 -11.65 3.74
CA GLY A 381 25.54 -11.83 2.62
C GLY A 381 24.73 -10.57 2.32
N HIS A 382 23.80 -10.68 1.37
CA HIS A 382 22.94 -9.58 0.97
C HIS A 382 21.60 -9.63 1.70
N SER A 383 21.46 -8.85 2.79
CA SER A 383 20.22 -8.73 3.56
C SER A 383 19.19 -7.75 2.96
N LEU A 384 19.13 -7.67 1.62
CA LEU A 384 18.23 -6.79 0.85
C LEU A 384 18.14 -5.37 1.43
N GLY A 385 16.95 -4.95 1.88
CA GLY A 385 16.70 -3.60 2.39
C GLY A 385 17.61 -3.19 3.55
N THR A 386 18.20 -4.12 4.30
CA THR A 386 19.10 -3.79 5.42
C THR A 386 20.58 -3.86 5.08
N ALA A 387 20.95 -4.28 3.87
CA ALA A 387 22.35 -4.49 3.51
C ALA A 387 23.16 -3.19 3.55
N GLY A 388 22.53 -2.06 3.22
CA GLY A 388 23.14 -0.74 3.36
C GLY A 388 23.42 -0.34 4.81
N ILE A 389 22.58 -0.75 5.76
CA ILE A 389 22.82 -0.50 7.20
C ILE A 389 24.01 -1.30 7.72
N ALA A 390 24.18 -2.54 7.28
CA ALA A 390 25.34 -3.35 7.62
C ALA A 390 26.66 -2.64 7.23
N GLY A 391 26.73 -2.19 5.97
CA GLY A 391 27.86 -1.41 5.46
C GLY A 391 28.04 -0.06 6.17
N LEU A 392 26.95 0.61 6.53
CA LEU A 392 27.00 1.88 7.26
C LEU A 392 27.56 1.72 8.68
N ILE A 393 27.09 0.71 9.43
CA ILE A 393 27.61 0.40 10.78
C ILE A 393 29.10 0.05 10.69
N LYS A 394 29.50 -0.80 9.74
CA LYS A 394 30.93 -1.10 9.48
C LYS A 394 31.74 0.17 9.24
N SER A 395 31.25 1.06 8.39
CA SER A 395 31.94 2.31 8.03
C SER A 395 32.04 3.28 9.21
N ILE A 396 30.96 3.42 10.00
CA ILE A 396 30.95 4.23 11.23
C ILE A 396 31.99 3.69 12.21
N LEU A 397 32.04 2.36 12.42
CA LEU A 397 33.02 1.75 13.32
C LEU A 397 34.46 1.89 12.79
N SER A 398 34.68 1.73 11.48
CA SER A 398 35.99 1.92 10.85
C SER A 398 36.52 3.34 11.00
N VAL A 399 35.65 4.34 10.82
CA VAL A 399 35.96 5.75 11.04
C VAL A 399 36.23 6.00 12.54
N HIS A 400 35.33 5.52 13.41
CA HIS A 400 35.44 5.70 14.86
C HIS A 400 36.71 5.08 15.44
N LYS A 401 37.08 3.87 15.01
CA LYS A 401 38.26 3.13 15.51
C LYS A 401 39.53 3.45 14.72
N GLY A 402 39.44 4.22 13.64
CA GLY A 402 40.57 4.54 12.78
C GLY A 402 41.21 3.31 12.14
N GLN A 403 40.40 2.35 11.69
CA GLN A 403 40.85 1.08 11.11
C GLN A 403 40.03 0.70 9.88
N ILE A 404 40.72 0.24 8.84
CA ILE A 404 40.12 -0.36 7.66
C ILE A 404 40.02 -1.87 7.87
N LEU A 405 38.82 -2.41 7.73
CA LEU A 405 38.54 -3.83 7.87
C LEU A 405 38.78 -4.58 6.55
N PRO A 406 39.33 -5.80 6.60
CA PRO A 406 39.64 -6.57 5.41
C PRO A 406 38.41 -7.19 4.74
N GLN A 407 38.59 -7.59 3.47
CA GLN A 407 37.68 -8.48 2.75
C GLN A 407 38.28 -9.91 2.72
N PRO A 408 37.50 -10.98 2.93
CA PRO A 408 38.01 -12.35 2.95
C PRO A 408 38.39 -12.83 1.54
N ASP A 409 39.45 -13.65 1.45
CA ASP A 409 39.96 -14.35 0.24
C ASP A 409 39.71 -13.60 -1.08
N PHE A 410 40.51 -12.57 -1.35
CA PHE A 410 40.34 -11.68 -2.51
C PHE A 410 41.43 -11.86 -3.57
N GLU A 411 41.00 -12.08 -4.81
CA GLU A 411 41.81 -12.04 -6.02
C GLU A 411 41.20 -11.06 -7.02
N PRO A 412 41.88 -9.94 -7.35
CA PRO A 412 41.29 -8.88 -8.16
C PRO A 412 40.92 -9.36 -9.56
N ALA A 413 39.72 -8.98 -10.02
CA ALA A 413 39.28 -9.19 -11.39
C ALA A 413 40.09 -8.31 -12.37
N GLU A 414 40.76 -8.91 -13.36
CA GLU A 414 41.59 -8.17 -14.33
C GLU A 414 40.79 -7.15 -15.16
N GLN A 415 39.52 -7.42 -15.40
CA GLN A 415 38.61 -6.54 -16.14
C GLN A 415 38.15 -5.32 -15.35
N LEU A 416 38.28 -5.32 -14.02
CA LEU A 416 37.89 -4.20 -13.16
C LEU A 416 39.08 -3.27 -12.93
N PRO A 417 39.02 -2.00 -13.39
CA PRO A 417 40.16 -1.07 -13.31
C PRO A 417 40.33 -0.46 -11.91
N LEU A 418 40.37 -1.28 -10.86
CA LEU A 418 40.47 -0.84 -9.45
C LEU A 418 41.69 0.08 -9.23
N ARG A 419 42.84 -0.28 -9.80
CA ARG A 419 44.06 0.53 -9.68
C ARG A 419 43.95 1.88 -10.40
N ASP A 420 43.34 1.91 -11.58
CA ASP A 420 43.14 3.14 -12.35
C ASP A 420 42.14 4.07 -11.64
N ALA A 421 41.20 3.51 -10.87
CA ALA A 421 40.29 4.24 -9.99
C ALA A 421 40.93 4.73 -8.68
N GLY A 422 42.21 4.40 -8.43
CA GLY A 422 42.87 4.68 -7.16
C GLY A 422 42.27 3.92 -5.98
N LEU A 423 41.72 2.72 -6.22
CA LEU A 423 41.07 1.88 -5.22
C LEU A 423 41.89 0.63 -4.89
N GLN A 424 41.84 0.22 -3.62
CA GLN A 424 42.49 -0.99 -3.14
C GLN A 424 41.62 -1.71 -2.09
N ILE A 425 41.74 -3.04 -2.00
CA ILE A 425 41.04 -3.85 -0.99
C ILE A 425 42.03 -4.24 0.10
N ALA A 426 41.63 -4.08 1.36
CA ALA A 426 42.44 -4.50 2.50
C ALA A 426 42.40 -6.02 2.67
N GLY A 427 43.57 -6.66 2.75
CA GLY A 427 43.68 -8.11 3.03
C GLY A 427 43.85 -8.45 4.52
N GLN A 428 44.11 -7.45 5.36
CA GLN A 428 44.18 -7.55 6.82
C GLN A 428 43.71 -6.24 7.45
N VAL A 429 43.38 -6.25 8.74
CA VAL A 429 43.05 -5.02 9.48
C VAL A 429 44.20 -4.02 9.34
N THR A 430 43.90 -2.84 8.81
CA THR A 430 44.90 -1.83 8.47
C THR A 430 44.62 -0.53 9.23
N PRO A 431 45.60 0.02 9.98
CA PRO A 431 45.44 1.33 10.61
C PRO A 431 45.13 2.41 9.57
N TRP A 432 44.10 3.21 9.81
CA TRP A 432 43.70 4.29 8.93
C TRP A 432 44.40 5.59 9.33
N ASN A 433 45.60 5.79 8.79
CA ASN A 433 46.34 7.03 8.96
C ASN A 433 45.87 8.05 7.92
N SER A 434 45.52 9.26 8.36
CA SER A 434 45.01 10.34 7.52
C SER A 434 45.54 11.69 8.01
N ASP A 435 45.89 12.59 7.10
CA ASP A 435 46.35 13.95 7.41
C ASP A 435 45.19 14.92 7.74
N GLY A 436 43.95 14.52 7.43
CA GLY A 436 42.71 15.21 7.78
C GLY A 436 41.68 14.24 8.36
N PRO A 437 40.43 14.68 8.59
CA PRO A 437 39.43 13.81 9.21
C PRO A 437 39.17 12.56 8.35
N ARG A 438 39.15 11.38 8.99
CA ARG A 438 38.79 10.13 8.32
C ARG A 438 37.36 10.19 7.80
N ARG A 439 37.19 9.90 6.52
CA ARG A 439 35.89 9.97 5.83
C ARG A 439 35.62 8.69 5.08
N ALA A 440 34.42 8.15 5.23
CA ALA A 440 33.93 7.02 4.47
C ALA A 440 32.67 7.39 3.65
N GLY A 441 32.55 6.81 2.46
CA GLY A 441 31.32 6.83 1.67
C GLY A 441 30.66 5.45 1.66
N VAL A 442 29.34 5.40 1.77
CA VAL A 442 28.57 4.14 1.84
C VAL A 442 27.50 4.12 0.76
N SER A 443 27.53 3.12 -0.11
CA SER A 443 26.61 2.98 -1.24
C SER A 443 25.60 1.84 -1.05
N ALA A 444 24.35 2.09 -1.46
CA ALA A 444 23.37 1.03 -1.66
C ALA A 444 22.49 1.31 -2.88
N PHE A 445 22.38 0.33 -3.77
CA PHE A 445 21.66 0.46 -5.05
C PHE A 445 20.54 -0.57 -5.11
N GLY A 446 19.30 -0.12 -5.24
CA GLY A 446 18.13 -0.98 -5.37
C GLY A 446 17.96 -1.44 -6.83
N PHE A 447 17.55 -2.69 -7.05
CA PHE A 447 17.31 -3.21 -8.40
C PHE A 447 16.18 -2.48 -9.16
N GLY A 448 15.32 -1.73 -8.47
CA GLY A 448 14.37 -0.78 -9.07
C GLY A 448 14.99 0.56 -9.50
N GLY A 449 16.32 0.67 -9.49
CA GLY A 449 17.09 1.86 -9.89
C GLY A 449 17.29 2.90 -8.79
N SER A 450 16.76 2.71 -7.58
CA SER A 450 16.90 3.67 -6.46
C SER A 450 18.28 3.59 -5.82
N ASN A 451 19.09 4.64 -5.98
CA ASN A 451 20.46 4.70 -5.50
C ASN A 451 20.59 5.65 -4.32
N VAL A 452 21.33 5.24 -3.29
CA VAL A 452 21.63 6.06 -2.13
C VAL A 452 23.12 6.01 -1.81
N HIS A 453 23.70 7.16 -1.49
CA HIS A 453 25.05 7.29 -0.96
C HIS A 453 25.05 8.15 0.31
N VAL A 454 25.81 7.74 1.32
CA VAL A 454 25.96 8.44 2.61
C VAL A 454 27.44 8.71 2.87
N VAL A 455 27.78 9.95 3.26
CA VAL A 455 29.14 10.34 3.64
C VAL A 455 29.21 10.47 5.15
N VAL A 456 30.10 9.70 5.78
CA VAL A 456 30.36 9.73 7.21
C VAL A 456 31.79 10.20 7.50
N GLU A 457 31.96 10.97 8.57
CA GLU A 457 33.23 11.55 8.99
C GLU A 457 33.51 11.30 10.47
N GLU A 458 34.79 11.19 10.84
CA GLU A 458 35.18 11.06 12.24
C GLU A 458 34.85 12.32 13.04
N THR A 459 34.67 12.13 14.35
CA THR A 459 34.61 13.21 15.33
C THR A 459 35.80 13.11 16.26
N ALA A 460 36.20 14.23 16.86
CA ALA A 460 37.23 14.23 17.89
C ALA A 460 36.82 13.28 19.03
N GLN A 461 37.71 12.37 19.40
CA GLN A 461 37.54 11.51 20.56
C GLN A 461 37.96 12.25 21.84
N GLU A 462 37.20 12.09 22.90
CA GLU A 462 37.56 12.63 24.21
C GLU A 462 38.82 11.92 24.75
N THR A 463 39.65 12.67 25.47
CA THR A 463 40.83 12.08 26.12
C THR A 463 40.35 11.22 27.29
N PRO A 464 40.76 9.94 27.37
CA PRO A 464 40.31 9.06 28.43
C PRO A 464 40.80 9.59 29.80
N PRO A 465 39.96 9.58 30.84
CA PRO A 465 40.35 9.98 32.19
C PRO A 465 41.38 9.00 32.78
N ALA A 466 42.12 9.45 33.79
CA ALA A 466 43.11 8.62 34.47
C ALA A 466 42.48 7.35 35.08
N GLU A 467 43.13 6.20 34.86
CA GLU A 467 42.67 4.93 35.42
C GLU A 467 42.70 4.97 36.95
N THR A 468 41.55 4.71 37.53
CA THR A 468 41.36 4.58 38.97
C THR A 468 40.36 3.46 39.21
N PRO A 469 40.40 2.77 40.37
CA PRO A 469 39.49 1.67 40.62
C PRO A 469 38.02 2.06 40.44
N ARG A 470 37.20 1.15 39.88
CA ARG A 470 35.78 1.37 39.61
C ARG A 470 34.94 0.18 40.03
N LEU A 471 33.68 0.47 40.36
CA LEU A 471 32.65 -0.54 40.55
C LEU A 471 31.96 -0.79 39.21
N LEU A 472 32.02 -2.03 38.73
CA LEU A 472 31.24 -2.51 37.59
C LEU A 472 30.01 -3.24 38.13
N LEU A 473 28.82 -2.79 37.72
CA LEU A 473 27.56 -3.41 38.11
C LEU A 473 26.89 -4.03 36.89
N LEU A 474 26.97 -5.36 36.78
CA LEU A 474 26.28 -6.13 35.76
C LEU A 474 24.98 -6.68 36.34
N THR A 475 24.03 -6.93 35.45
CA THR A 475 22.68 -7.25 35.86
C THR A 475 21.93 -8.05 34.79
N ALA A 476 21.06 -8.96 35.23
CA ALA A 476 20.22 -9.79 34.37
C ALA A 476 18.89 -10.18 35.05
N ARG A 477 17.96 -10.73 34.27
CA ARG A 477 16.68 -11.24 34.80
C ARG A 477 16.84 -12.52 35.62
N ASP A 478 17.82 -13.34 35.27
CA ASP A 478 18.09 -14.63 35.89
C ASP A 478 19.61 -14.88 35.96
N ARG A 479 20.02 -15.80 36.84
CA ARG A 479 21.42 -16.10 37.10
C ARG A 479 22.18 -16.60 35.87
N ALA A 480 21.52 -17.38 35.00
CA ALA A 480 22.13 -17.88 33.77
C ALA A 480 22.43 -16.73 32.80
N GLY A 481 21.52 -15.77 32.68
CA GLY A 481 21.74 -14.52 31.96
C GLY A 481 22.87 -13.69 32.54
N LEU A 482 22.96 -13.60 33.88
CA LEU A 482 24.04 -12.86 34.54
C LEU A 482 25.42 -13.47 34.25
N ALA A 483 25.52 -14.79 34.30
CA ALA A 483 26.75 -15.52 33.99
C ALA A 483 27.18 -15.32 32.53
N ARG A 484 26.24 -15.45 31.59
CA ARG A 484 26.47 -15.19 30.16
C ARG A 484 26.91 -13.75 29.93
N HIS A 485 26.24 -12.77 30.55
CA HIS A 485 26.58 -11.37 30.39
C HIS A 485 27.97 -11.04 30.95
N ALA A 486 28.35 -11.63 32.10
CA ALA A 486 29.70 -11.49 32.64
C ALA A 486 30.76 -12.00 31.66
N ARG A 487 30.51 -13.14 31.00
CA ARG A 487 31.40 -13.68 29.97
C ARG A 487 31.48 -12.77 28.74
N GLU A 488 30.34 -12.38 28.17
CA GLU A 488 30.28 -11.53 26.97
C GLU A 488 30.96 -10.18 27.20
N VAL A 489 30.74 -9.57 28.38
CA VAL A 489 31.44 -8.33 28.75
C VAL A 489 32.93 -8.58 28.92
N ALA A 490 33.36 -9.67 29.57
CA ALA A 490 34.79 -9.98 29.69
C ALA A 490 35.49 -10.16 28.33
N GLU A 491 34.83 -10.84 27.38
CA GLU A 491 35.32 -11.01 26.01
C GLU A 491 35.46 -9.67 25.28
N ALA A 492 34.43 -8.81 25.34
CA ALA A 492 34.47 -7.49 24.74
C ALA A 492 35.56 -6.59 25.35
N LEU A 493 35.74 -6.63 26.67
CA LEU A 493 36.81 -5.90 27.36
C LEU A 493 38.20 -6.40 26.98
N GLY A 494 38.36 -7.73 26.82
CA GLY A 494 39.63 -8.33 26.38
C GLY A 494 40.00 -7.99 24.93
N SER A 495 39.01 -7.86 24.05
CA SER A 495 39.20 -7.49 22.63
C SER A 495 39.48 -5.98 22.47
N GLU A 496 38.65 -5.12 23.08
CA GLU A 496 38.69 -3.68 22.83
C GLU A 496 39.55 -2.88 23.82
N ASN A 497 39.82 -3.43 25.01
CA ASN A 497 40.54 -2.77 26.11
C ASN A 497 40.12 -1.29 26.37
N PRO A 498 38.81 -1.00 26.56
CA PRO A 498 38.33 0.36 26.76
C PRO A 498 38.70 0.90 28.15
N PRO A 499 38.75 2.22 28.39
CA PRO A 499 39.01 2.77 29.72
C PRO A 499 38.00 2.28 30.76
N LEU A 500 38.47 1.86 31.94
CA LEU A 500 37.60 1.30 32.99
C LEU A 500 36.49 2.27 33.44
N ALA A 501 36.77 3.57 33.43
CA ALA A 501 35.76 4.60 33.70
C ALA A 501 34.61 4.59 32.69
N ALA A 502 34.89 4.31 31.41
CA ALA A 502 33.87 4.24 30.37
C ALA A 502 33.00 2.99 30.53
N VAL A 503 33.60 1.87 30.95
CA VAL A 503 32.87 0.64 31.27
C VAL A 503 31.91 0.86 32.42
N ALA A 504 32.41 1.44 33.53
CA ALA A 504 31.60 1.76 34.70
C ALA A 504 30.47 2.75 34.36
N GLY A 505 30.79 3.83 33.64
CA GLY A 505 29.82 4.83 33.20
C GLY A 505 28.73 4.25 32.29
N THR A 506 29.08 3.33 31.41
CA THR A 506 28.12 2.66 30.52
C THR A 506 27.18 1.75 31.31
N LEU A 507 27.74 0.90 32.19
CA LEU A 507 26.94 -0.03 33.00
C LEU A 507 26.01 0.71 33.98
N ALA A 508 26.48 1.81 34.57
CA ALA A 508 25.71 2.62 35.50
C ALA A 508 24.49 3.31 34.87
N ARG A 509 24.43 3.44 33.54
CA ARG A 509 23.31 4.02 32.78
C ARG A 509 22.27 3.01 32.29
N ARG A 510 22.47 1.72 32.58
CA ARG A 510 21.55 0.66 32.15
C ARG A 510 20.40 0.47 33.14
N THR A 511 19.30 -0.09 32.66
CA THR A 511 18.24 -0.60 33.54
C THR A 511 18.81 -1.70 34.42
N LEU A 512 18.50 -1.65 35.71
CA LEU A 512 18.89 -2.68 36.66
C LEU A 512 17.80 -3.75 36.79
N PHE A 513 18.19 -5.00 36.64
CA PHE A 513 17.40 -6.21 36.89
C PHE A 513 17.79 -6.88 38.23
N PRO A 514 16.96 -7.81 38.75
CA PRO A 514 17.13 -8.38 40.08
C PRO A 514 18.44 -9.13 40.33
N GLU A 515 18.92 -9.94 39.38
CA GLU A 515 20.20 -10.66 39.55
C GLU A 515 21.33 -9.70 39.21
N ARG A 516 22.24 -9.49 40.16
CA ARG A 516 23.31 -8.50 40.07
C ARG A 516 24.66 -9.11 40.37
N LEU A 517 25.67 -8.63 39.65
CA LEU A 517 27.08 -8.92 39.84
C LEU A 517 27.83 -7.58 40.00
N ALA A 518 28.43 -7.38 41.17
CA ALA A 518 29.26 -6.24 41.49
C ALA A 518 30.74 -6.65 41.45
N VAL A 519 31.54 -5.94 40.67
CA VAL A 519 32.98 -6.18 40.53
C VAL A 519 33.73 -4.89 40.82
N ALA A 520 34.47 -4.86 41.94
CA ALA A 520 35.45 -3.82 42.20
C ALA A 520 36.73 -4.13 41.41
N ALA A 521 36.95 -3.40 40.31
CA ALA A 521 38.09 -3.59 39.41
C ALA A 521 39.10 -2.45 39.55
N ASN A 522 40.38 -2.78 39.53
CA ASN A 522 41.47 -1.79 39.56
C ASN A 522 41.84 -1.27 38.18
N ASP A 523 41.82 -2.16 37.18
CA ASP A 523 42.11 -1.92 35.78
C ASP A 523 41.30 -2.92 34.92
N ILE A 524 41.47 -2.88 33.59
CA ILE A 524 40.74 -3.75 32.66
C ILE A 524 41.17 -5.22 32.77
N ALA A 525 42.46 -5.49 32.97
CA ALA A 525 42.94 -6.87 33.10
C ALA A 525 42.36 -7.55 34.35
N ASP A 526 42.29 -6.82 35.46
CA ASP A 526 41.64 -7.23 36.71
C ASP A 526 40.13 -7.43 36.50
N ALA A 527 39.46 -6.51 35.78
CA ALA A 527 38.04 -6.64 35.44
C ALA A 527 37.75 -7.91 34.62
N VAL A 528 38.51 -8.17 33.55
CA VAL A 528 38.37 -9.37 32.70
C VAL A 528 38.55 -10.64 33.52
N SER A 529 39.63 -10.72 34.29
CA SER A 529 39.93 -11.89 35.13
C SER A 529 38.79 -12.18 36.13
N LYS A 530 38.31 -11.14 36.83
CA LYS A 530 37.21 -11.26 37.80
C LYS A 530 35.89 -11.63 37.16
N LEU A 531 35.55 -11.07 35.99
CA LEU A 531 34.32 -11.37 35.26
C LEU A 531 34.32 -12.82 34.72
N VAL A 532 35.45 -13.30 34.20
CA VAL A 532 35.60 -14.70 33.78
C VAL A 532 35.39 -15.65 34.96
N ALA A 533 36.08 -15.41 36.08
CA ALA A 533 35.91 -16.23 37.29
C ALA A 533 34.47 -16.18 37.83
N ALA A 534 33.86 -14.99 37.86
CA ALA A 534 32.47 -14.82 38.28
C ALA A 534 31.49 -15.57 37.37
N SER A 535 31.71 -15.57 36.05
CA SER A 535 30.84 -16.28 35.11
C SER A 535 30.78 -17.79 35.41
N VAL A 536 31.94 -18.41 35.67
CA VAL A 536 32.04 -19.85 36.02
C VAL A 536 31.37 -20.13 37.37
N ALA A 537 31.62 -19.28 38.37
CA ALA A 537 31.00 -19.40 39.69
C ALA A 537 29.46 -19.32 39.61
N LEU A 538 28.94 -18.35 38.85
CA LEU A 538 27.50 -18.16 38.64
C LEU A 538 26.86 -19.35 37.90
N GLU A 539 27.51 -19.91 36.89
CA GLU A 539 27.04 -21.13 36.19
C GLU A 539 26.97 -22.34 37.12
N SER A 540 27.89 -22.45 38.07
CA SER A 540 27.86 -23.49 39.11
C SER A 540 26.83 -23.23 40.22
N GLY A 541 26.07 -22.13 40.14
CA GLY A 541 25.01 -21.77 41.08
C GLY A 541 25.47 -21.00 42.32
N GLN A 542 26.73 -20.57 42.39
CA GLN A 542 27.25 -19.81 43.54
C GLN A 542 26.71 -18.37 43.59
N GLY A 543 26.68 -17.76 44.78
CA GLY A 543 26.29 -16.38 45.04
C GLY A 543 26.91 -15.87 46.35
N GLY A 544 26.66 -14.62 46.72
CA GLY A 544 27.37 -13.96 47.82
C GLY A 544 28.74 -13.44 47.36
N GLU A 545 29.78 -13.56 48.19
CA GLU A 545 31.15 -13.23 47.80
C GLU A 545 31.73 -14.36 46.93
N LEU A 546 32.06 -14.06 45.67
CA LEU A 546 32.62 -15.02 44.71
C LEU A 546 34.16 -14.94 44.65
N GLY A 547 34.74 -13.90 45.23
CA GLY A 547 36.17 -13.63 45.30
C GLY A 547 36.43 -12.21 45.79
N PRO A 548 37.69 -11.80 46.01
CA PRO A 548 38.03 -10.48 46.54
C PRO A 548 37.43 -9.34 45.69
N GLY A 549 36.48 -8.60 46.27
CA GLY A 549 35.82 -7.48 45.60
C GLY A 549 34.77 -7.89 44.56
N VAL A 550 34.34 -9.16 44.53
CA VAL A 550 33.35 -9.69 43.58
C VAL A 550 32.17 -10.28 44.35
N PHE A 551 30.99 -9.71 44.14
CA PHE A 551 29.77 -10.12 44.85
C PHE A 551 28.61 -10.34 43.88
N ALA A 552 27.79 -11.37 44.11
CA ALA A 552 26.58 -11.60 43.35
C ALA A 552 25.37 -11.86 44.25
N GLY A 553 24.20 -11.37 43.85
CA GLY A 553 23.00 -11.47 44.67
C GLY A 553 21.73 -11.11 43.92
N VAL A 554 20.59 -11.37 44.57
CA VAL A 554 19.26 -11.02 44.07
C VAL A 554 18.74 -9.84 44.86
N VAL A 555 18.46 -8.74 44.17
CA VAL A 555 17.95 -7.49 44.74
C VAL A 555 16.46 -7.35 44.41
N SER A 556 15.68 -6.85 45.37
CA SER A 556 14.25 -6.59 45.16
C SER A 556 14.05 -5.39 44.21
N PRO A 557 13.03 -5.41 43.33
CA PRO A 557 12.72 -4.25 42.48
C PRO A 557 12.39 -2.99 43.30
N GLY A 558 12.97 -1.83 42.95
CA GLY A 558 12.72 -0.55 43.61
C GLY A 558 13.57 0.60 43.07
N GLU A 559 13.39 1.80 43.64
CA GLU A 559 14.29 2.93 43.39
C GLU A 559 15.60 2.73 44.18
N GLU A 560 16.69 2.68 43.43
CA GLU A 560 18.02 2.38 43.95
C GLU A 560 18.72 3.69 44.34
N PRO A 561 19.22 3.83 45.58
CA PRO A 561 19.99 5.01 45.97
C PRO A 561 21.24 5.14 45.08
N VAL A 562 21.48 6.35 44.59
CA VAL A 562 22.70 6.71 43.85
C VAL A 562 23.77 7.11 44.87
N GLU A 563 24.91 6.42 44.87
CA GLU A 563 25.99 6.67 45.83
C GLU A 563 27.37 6.71 45.18
N ASP A 564 28.23 7.59 45.72
CA ASP A 564 29.67 7.66 45.43
C ASP A 564 30.46 7.09 46.61
N GLY A 565 31.62 6.49 46.33
CA GLY A 565 32.43 5.84 47.35
C GLY A 565 33.46 4.87 46.78
N LEU A 566 34.26 4.25 47.67
CA LEU A 566 35.28 3.29 47.26
C LEU A 566 34.61 2.03 46.66
N PRO A 567 35.06 1.54 45.49
CA PRO A 567 34.45 0.38 44.84
C PRO A 567 34.30 -0.85 45.73
N ALA A 568 35.29 -1.13 46.59
CA ALA A 568 35.28 -2.25 47.52
C ALA A 568 34.21 -2.12 48.62
N GLU A 569 33.86 -0.89 49.03
CA GLU A 569 32.82 -0.63 50.04
C GLU A 569 31.42 -0.68 49.42
N LEU A 570 31.28 -0.26 48.17
CA LEU A 570 30.01 -0.25 47.44
C LEU A 570 29.61 -1.64 46.91
N ALA A 571 30.57 -2.47 46.51
CA ALA A 571 30.32 -3.77 45.88
C ALA A 571 29.37 -4.71 46.67
N PRO A 572 29.56 -4.97 47.98
CA PRO A 572 28.64 -5.85 48.73
C PRO A 572 27.24 -5.24 48.90
N ARG A 573 27.13 -3.91 48.95
CA ARG A 573 25.85 -3.20 49.09
C ARG A 573 25.06 -3.17 47.77
N ALA A 574 25.75 -3.19 46.63
CA ALA A 574 25.12 -3.19 45.31
C ALA A 574 24.30 -4.46 45.00
N VAL A 575 24.57 -5.56 45.71
CA VAL A 575 23.91 -6.86 45.51
C VAL A 575 23.10 -7.34 46.72
N THR A 576 22.94 -6.52 47.76
CA THR A 576 22.20 -6.85 48.98
C THR A 576 21.17 -5.77 49.33
N GLY A 577 20.18 -6.11 50.17
CA GLY A 577 19.17 -5.15 50.62
C GLY A 577 18.32 -4.59 49.48
N SER A 578 18.20 -3.26 49.42
CA SER A 578 17.57 -2.55 48.30
C SER A 578 18.47 -2.44 47.07
N GLY A 579 19.75 -2.82 47.16
CA GLY A 579 20.77 -2.50 46.15
C GLY A 579 21.14 -1.01 46.12
N LEU A 580 22.17 -0.67 45.33
CA LEU A 580 22.55 0.71 45.00
C LEU A 580 22.91 0.84 43.52
N ARG A 581 22.85 2.07 43.01
CA ARG A 581 23.33 2.44 41.67
C ARG A 581 24.62 3.29 41.80
N PRO A 582 25.72 2.93 41.13
CA PRO A 582 26.91 3.77 41.08
C PRO A 582 26.63 5.10 40.35
N VAL A 583 27.30 6.19 40.76
CA VAL A 583 27.23 7.48 40.04
C VAL A 583 27.80 7.35 38.64
N ALA A 584 27.03 7.79 37.63
CA ALA A 584 27.43 7.81 36.23
C ALA A 584 27.93 9.19 35.75
N ASP A 585 27.58 10.27 36.46
CA ASP A 585 27.83 11.65 36.05
C ASP A 585 29.31 11.91 35.76
N GLY A 586 29.59 12.51 34.59
CA GLY A 586 30.94 12.83 34.14
C GLY A 586 31.79 11.62 33.73
N LEU A 587 31.28 10.38 33.82
CA LEU A 587 31.97 9.20 33.30
C LEU A 587 31.68 9.01 31.81
N PRO A 588 32.70 8.76 30.97
CA PRO A 588 32.52 8.53 29.55
C PRO A 588 31.69 7.26 29.27
N ARG A 589 31.29 7.09 28.00
CA ARG A 589 30.52 5.93 27.52
C ARG A 589 31.39 5.10 26.55
N CYS A 590 31.17 3.79 26.52
CA CYS A 590 31.78 2.87 25.54
C CYS A 590 30.74 1.85 25.05
N THR A 591 31.08 1.11 23.99
CA THR A 591 30.20 0.07 23.44
C THR A 591 30.40 -1.20 24.25
N LEU A 592 29.33 -1.75 24.81
CA LEU A 592 29.37 -3.01 25.56
C LEU A 592 28.22 -3.91 25.10
N PRO A 593 28.38 -5.25 25.18
CA PRO A 593 27.29 -6.19 24.93
C PRO A 593 26.02 -5.77 25.67
N PRO A 594 24.83 -5.86 25.07
CA PRO A 594 23.60 -5.39 25.69
C PRO A 594 23.24 -6.19 26.94
N SER A 595 22.52 -5.58 27.89
CA SER A 595 22.03 -6.34 29.06
C SER A 595 21.11 -7.47 28.60
N PRO A 596 21.30 -8.70 29.11
CA PRO A 596 20.58 -9.87 28.61
C PRO A 596 19.11 -9.81 29.01
N LEU A 597 18.26 -10.13 28.04
CA LEU A 597 16.85 -10.45 28.27
C LEU A 597 16.67 -11.97 28.47
N SER A 598 15.45 -12.40 28.77
CA SER A 598 15.10 -13.82 28.92
C SER A 598 14.03 -14.18 27.88
N PRO A 599 14.39 -14.19 26.59
CA PRO A 599 13.43 -14.34 25.50
C PRO A 599 12.78 -15.71 25.51
N ARG A 600 11.56 -15.78 25.00
CA ARG A 600 10.84 -17.04 24.77
C ARG A 600 10.48 -17.16 23.31
N ARG A 601 10.36 -18.40 22.84
CA ARG A 601 9.94 -18.68 21.47
C ARG A 601 8.48 -18.31 21.24
N HIS A 602 8.25 -17.47 20.26
CA HIS A 602 6.96 -17.01 19.77
C HIS A 602 6.83 -17.34 18.28
N TRP A 603 6.13 -18.43 17.95
CA TRP A 603 6.07 -18.90 16.56
C TRP A 603 4.66 -19.29 16.15
N VAL A 604 4.26 -19.03 14.91
CA VAL A 604 2.87 -19.27 14.44
C VAL A 604 2.60 -20.76 14.24
N VAL A 605 3.65 -21.53 13.89
CA VAL A 605 3.61 -22.98 13.76
C VAL A 605 3.78 -23.64 15.14
N ASP A 606 2.91 -24.59 15.44
CA ASP A 606 2.95 -25.44 16.62
C ASP A 606 3.85 -26.65 16.34
N ASP A 607 5.07 -26.61 16.86
CA ASP A 607 6.10 -27.65 16.66
C ASP A 607 5.64 -29.04 17.15
N ALA A 608 4.79 -29.12 18.19
CA ALA A 608 4.29 -30.38 18.72
C ALA A 608 3.22 -31.01 17.79
N LYS A 609 2.38 -30.19 17.17
CA LYS A 609 1.45 -30.66 16.12
C LYS A 609 2.17 -31.02 14.84
N LEU A 610 3.18 -30.24 14.45
CA LEU A 610 4.03 -30.53 13.30
C LEU A 610 4.68 -31.91 13.47
N ALA A 611 5.32 -32.18 14.61
CA ALA A 611 5.94 -33.47 14.91
C ALA A 611 4.95 -34.66 14.83
N LYS A 612 3.69 -34.47 15.23
CA LYS A 612 2.63 -35.49 15.07
C LYS A 612 2.20 -35.66 13.61
N ALA A 613 2.09 -34.59 12.84
CA ALA A 613 1.81 -34.67 11.41
C ALA A 613 2.92 -35.41 10.64
N HIS A 614 4.18 -35.31 11.08
CA HIS A 614 5.31 -36.07 10.54
C HIS A 614 5.30 -37.57 10.89
N THR A 615 4.47 -38.02 11.84
CA THR A 615 4.28 -39.45 12.16
C THR A 615 3.16 -40.12 11.36
N LEU A 616 2.40 -39.35 10.57
CA LEU A 616 1.51 -39.89 9.55
C LEU A 616 2.38 -40.24 8.33
N GLU A 617 2.34 -41.50 7.88
CA GLU A 617 3.11 -41.90 6.69
C GLU A 617 2.75 -41.01 5.49
N PRO A 618 3.73 -40.65 4.63
CA PRO A 618 3.42 -39.99 3.38
C PRO A 618 2.42 -40.88 2.63
N LEU A 619 1.37 -40.27 2.07
CA LEU A 619 0.45 -40.96 1.15
C LEU A 619 1.29 -41.65 0.06
N GLY A 620 1.52 -42.93 0.28
CA GLY A 620 2.36 -43.76 -0.56
C GLY A 620 1.75 -43.86 -1.94
N ALA A 621 2.62 -43.91 -2.93
CA ALA A 621 2.30 -44.35 -4.27
C ALA A 621 1.65 -45.75 -4.21
N ALA A 622 0.34 -45.80 -4.10
CA ALA A 622 -0.45 -47.00 -4.27
C ALA A 622 -1.13 -46.92 -5.63
N ALA A 623 -0.54 -47.61 -6.59
CA ALA A 623 -1.22 -48.02 -7.81
C ALA A 623 -2.45 -48.85 -7.40
N ALA A 624 -3.63 -48.22 -7.37
CA ALA A 624 -4.90 -48.89 -7.25
C ALA A 624 -5.62 -48.76 -8.59
N SER A 625 -5.64 -49.86 -9.32
CA SER A 625 -6.54 -50.12 -10.43
C SER A 625 -7.97 -49.85 -10.00
N VAL A 626 -8.64 -48.91 -10.66
CA VAL A 626 -10.09 -48.72 -10.55
C VAL A 626 -10.69 -49.13 -11.89
N GLU A 627 -11.46 -50.21 -11.84
CA GLU A 627 -12.28 -50.72 -12.94
C GLU A 627 -13.24 -49.65 -13.44
N GLU A 628 -13.40 -49.64 -14.75
CA GLU A 628 -14.33 -48.82 -15.52
C GLU A 628 -15.77 -49.03 -15.03
N ALA A 629 -16.40 -47.93 -14.65
CA ALA A 629 -17.86 -47.82 -14.66
C ALA A 629 -18.21 -46.65 -15.59
N GLU A 630 -18.70 -46.99 -16.78
CA GLU A 630 -19.28 -46.07 -17.75
C GLU A 630 -20.56 -45.46 -17.18
N GLU A 631 -20.60 -44.13 -17.03
CA GLU A 631 -21.87 -43.39 -16.95
C GLU A 631 -21.84 -42.18 -17.87
N THR A 632 -22.88 -42.10 -18.70
CA THR A 632 -23.05 -41.18 -19.81
C THR A 632 -23.66 -39.86 -19.32
N THR A 633 -22.94 -38.76 -19.53
CA THR A 633 -23.36 -37.40 -19.15
C THR A 633 -24.26 -36.83 -20.25
N SER A 634 -25.46 -36.37 -19.89
CA SER A 634 -26.54 -35.99 -20.82
C SER A 634 -26.79 -34.48 -20.79
N ALA A 635 -27.69 -33.96 -21.64
CA ALA A 635 -28.06 -32.54 -21.68
C ALA A 635 -28.51 -31.93 -20.32
N ARG A 636 -28.81 -32.76 -19.30
CA ARG A 636 -29.05 -32.32 -17.91
C ARG A 636 -27.81 -31.69 -17.24
N ASP A 637 -26.61 -32.05 -17.66
CA ASP A 637 -25.38 -31.64 -16.98
C ASP A 637 -24.90 -30.24 -17.38
N VAL A 638 -25.17 -29.81 -18.62
CA VAL A 638 -24.92 -28.42 -19.06
C VAL A 638 -25.86 -27.46 -18.34
N LEU A 639 -27.13 -27.83 -18.21
CA LEU A 639 -28.11 -27.01 -17.51
C LEU A 639 -27.73 -26.80 -16.03
N ALA A 640 -27.21 -27.82 -15.34
CA ALA A 640 -26.76 -27.69 -13.96
C ALA A 640 -25.62 -26.66 -13.80
N VAL A 641 -24.65 -26.65 -14.71
CA VAL A 641 -23.56 -25.68 -14.71
C VAL A 641 -24.05 -24.26 -14.99
N VAL A 642 -24.99 -24.08 -15.93
CA VAL A 642 -25.59 -22.76 -16.19
C VAL A 642 -26.38 -22.28 -14.96
N LEU A 643 -27.15 -23.15 -14.31
CA LEU A 643 -27.88 -22.82 -13.08
C LEU A 643 -26.94 -22.39 -11.93
N GLU A 644 -25.78 -23.02 -11.77
CA GLU A 644 -24.79 -22.63 -10.77
C GLU A 644 -24.16 -21.26 -11.05
N GLU A 645 -23.79 -20.98 -12.30
CA GLU A 645 -23.20 -19.67 -12.64
C GLU A 645 -24.25 -18.55 -12.59
N VAL A 646 -25.51 -18.86 -12.92
CA VAL A 646 -26.64 -17.95 -12.71
C VAL A 646 -26.86 -17.67 -11.22
N ALA A 647 -26.81 -18.69 -10.35
CA ALA A 647 -26.92 -18.52 -8.90
C ALA A 647 -25.75 -17.74 -8.28
N ARG A 648 -24.56 -17.82 -8.87
CA ARG A 648 -23.37 -17.06 -8.43
C ARG A 648 -23.40 -15.61 -8.88
N THR A 649 -23.96 -15.37 -10.05
CA THR A 649 -24.10 -14.01 -10.59
C THR A 649 -25.26 -13.28 -9.92
N THR A 650 -26.31 -14.01 -9.53
CA THR A 650 -27.48 -13.49 -8.80
C THR A 650 -27.42 -13.78 -7.30
N ALA A 651 -28.46 -13.38 -6.53
CA ALA A 651 -28.65 -13.78 -5.13
C ALA A 651 -29.59 -14.99 -4.96
N PHE A 652 -30.04 -15.61 -6.05
CA PHE A 652 -30.95 -16.76 -6.01
C PHE A 652 -30.21 -18.05 -5.63
N PRO A 653 -30.74 -18.86 -4.70
CA PRO A 653 -30.18 -20.19 -4.44
C PRO A 653 -30.45 -21.10 -5.64
N VAL A 654 -29.51 -22.00 -5.95
CA VAL A 654 -29.63 -22.96 -7.07
C VAL A 654 -30.95 -23.76 -7.02
N SER A 655 -31.46 -24.03 -5.81
CA SER A 655 -32.75 -24.72 -5.59
C SER A 655 -33.98 -23.97 -6.11
N GLU A 656 -33.88 -22.66 -6.36
CA GLU A 656 -34.97 -21.82 -6.89
C GLU A 656 -34.83 -21.55 -8.39
N LEU A 657 -33.79 -22.11 -9.03
CA LEU A 657 -33.51 -21.88 -10.44
C LEU A 657 -33.96 -23.06 -11.32
N TYR A 658 -34.50 -22.79 -12.50
CA TYR A 658 -34.90 -23.79 -13.49
C TYR A 658 -34.85 -23.27 -14.92
N ALA A 659 -34.75 -24.19 -15.90
CA ALA A 659 -34.47 -23.87 -17.30
C ALA A 659 -35.43 -22.87 -17.97
N GLY A 660 -36.69 -22.84 -17.55
CA GLY A 660 -37.70 -21.98 -18.16
C GLY A 660 -37.63 -20.51 -17.76
N GLN A 661 -36.79 -20.15 -16.78
CA GLN A 661 -36.70 -18.77 -16.29
C GLN A 661 -35.98 -17.88 -17.28
N LEU A 662 -36.53 -16.69 -17.51
CA LEU A 662 -35.92 -15.62 -18.29
C LEU A 662 -34.79 -14.95 -17.48
N LEU A 663 -33.61 -14.79 -18.07
CA LEU A 663 -32.47 -14.18 -17.38
C LEU A 663 -32.77 -12.74 -16.98
N VAL A 664 -33.34 -11.95 -17.89
CA VAL A 664 -33.70 -10.55 -17.64
C VAL A 664 -35.01 -10.47 -16.86
N ASP A 665 -36.11 -11.04 -17.39
CA ASP A 665 -37.45 -10.81 -16.83
C ASP A 665 -37.74 -11.57 -15.51
N ASP A 666 -37.22 -12.79 -15.35
CA ASP A 666 -37.48 -13.59 -14.14
C ASP A 666 -36.36 -13.47 -13.10
N LEU A 667 -35.11 -13.34 -13.54
CA LEU A 667 -33.91 -13.35 -12.69
C LEU A 667 -33.24 -11.99 -12.53
N GLY A 668 -33.68 -11.00 -13.31
CA GLY A 668 -33.35 -9.59 -13.16
C GLY A 668 -32.06 -9.14 -13.84
N PHE A 669 -31.31 -10.00 -14.52
CA PHE A 669 -29.96 -9.69 -15.01
C PHE A 669 -29.84 -8.32 -15.70
N ASP A 670 -28.91 -7.48 -15.22
CA ASP A 670 -28.50 -6.24 -15.89
C ASP A 670 -27.37 -6.49 -16.90
N SER A 671 -26.99 -5.46 -17.67
CA SER A 671 -25.94 -5.54 -18.69
C SER A 671 -24.59 -6.01 -18.13
N LEU A 672 -24.20 -5.56 -16.93
CA LEU A 672 -22.95 -5.97 -16.29
C LEU A 672 -23.00 -7.43 -15.81
N MET A 673 -24.15 -7.87 -15.30
CA MET A 673 -24.37 -9.25 -14.88
C MET A 673 -24.38 -10.21 -16.08
N LEU A 674 -24.91 -9.78 -17.23
CA LEU A 674 -24.86 -10.57 -18.46
C LEU A 674 -23.43 -10.68 -18.99
N THR A 675 -22.67 -9.58 -19.02
CA THR A 675 -21.25 -9.61 -19.37
C THR A 675 -20.44 -10.47 -18.39
N GLU A 676 -20.76 -10.40 -17.10
CA GLU A 676 -20.13 -11.22 -16.07
C GLU A 676 -20.46 -12.71 -16.25
N LEU A 677 -21.74 -13.05 -16.49
CA LEU A 677 -22.19 -14.41 -16.76
C LEU A 677 -21.59 -14.94 -18.06
N GLU A 678 -21.59 -14.15 -19.12
CA GLU A 678 -20.95 -14.50 -20.40
C GLU A 678 -19.46 -14.76 -20.20
N GLY A 679 -18.74 -13.85 -19.54
CA GLY A 679 -17.31 -14.03 -19.25
C GLY A 679 -17.04 -15.29 -18.42
N ARG A 680 -17.91 -15.62 -17.47
CA ARG A 680 -17.83 -16.85 -16.66
C ARG A 680 -18.12 -18.10 -17.50
N LEU A 681 -19.16 -18.07 -18.34
CA LEU A 681 -19.53 -19.19 -19.22
C LEU A 681 -18.50 -19.41 -20.32
N ARG A 682 -17.93 -18.35 -20.90
CA ARG A 682 -16.89 -18.40 -21.93
C ARG A 682 -15.57 -18.98 -21.38
N LYS A 683 -15.26 -18.69 -20.10
CA LYS A 683 -14.19 -19.37 -19.35
C LYS A 683 -14.50 -20.85 -19.11
N ARG A 684 -15.76 -21.22 -18.86
CA ARG A 684 -16.18 -22.58 -18.53
C ARG A 684 -16.37 -23.48 -19.76
N PHE A 685 -16.71 -22.90 -20.90
CA PHE A 685 -16.92 -23.57 -22.19
C PHE A 685 -16.14 -22.85 -23.31
N PRO A 686 -14.80 -22.98 -23.33
CA PRO A 686 -13.94 -22.29 -24.29
C PRO A 686 -14.27 -22.69 -25.73
N GLY A 687 -14.41 -21.72 -26.63
CA GLY A 687 -14.70 -21.95 -28.06
C GLY A 687 -16.18 -22.14 -28.40
N SER A 688 -17.10 -22.08 -27.42
CA SER A 688 -18.53 -21.94 -27.71
C SER A 688 -18.87 -20.52 -28.14
N PRO A 689 -19.76 -20.33 -29.14
CA PRO A 689 -20.28 -19.03 -29.52
C PRO A 689 -21.36 -18.58 -28.52
N VAL A 690 -21.02 -18.55 -27.21
CA VAL A 690 -21.91 -17.99 -26.20
C VAL A 690 -21.79 -16.48 -26.28
N GLU A 691 -22.76 -15.91 -26.98
CA GLU A 691 -23.10 -14.50 -26.92
C GLU A 691 -24.39 -14.43 -26.10
N VAL A 692 -24.24 -13.98 -24.84
CA VAL A 692 -25.40 -13.72 -24.00
C VAL A 692 -25.86 -12.31 -24.36
N GLU A 693 -26.51 -12.19 -25.52
CA GLU A 693 -27.11 -10.93 -25.94
C GLU A 693 -28.13 -10.48 -24.90
N GLN A 694 -28.24 -9.16 -24.69
CA GLN A 694 -29.40 -8.62 -23.98
C GLN A 694 -30.64 -8.88 -24.84
N SER A 695 -31.32 -9.98 -24.53
CA SER A 695 -32.60 -10.35 -25.13
C SER A 695 -33.57 -10.67 -24.01
N ALA A 696 -34.71 -9.98 -24.00
CA ALA A 696 -35.79 -10.21 -23.03
C ALA A 696 -36.31 -11.66 -23.05
N ALA A 697 -36.17 -12.37 -24.19
CA ALA A 697 -36.62 -13.75 -24.36
C ALA A 697 -35.59 -14.81 -23.93
N LEU A 698 -34.40 -14.41 -23.49
CA LEU A 698 -33.30 -15.35 -23.22
C LEU A 698 -33.54 -16.10 -21.90
N THR A 699 -33.83 -17.40 -22.00
CA THR A 699 -34.01 -18.27 -20.83
C THR A 699 -32.70 -18.92 -20.40
N VAL A 700 -32.61 -19.33 -19.13
CA VAL A 700 -31.52 -20.17 -18.60
C VAL A 700 -31.34 -21.42 -19.46
N GLY A 701 -32.43 -22.03 -19.91
CA GLY A 701 -32.44 -23.19 -20.79
C GLY A 701 -31.97 -22.88 -22.21
N ALA A 702 -32.27 -21.68 -22.74
CA ALA A 702 -31.76 -21.25 -24.04
C ALA A 702 -30.24 -21.05 -24.02
N VAL A 703 -29.69 -20.47 -22.93
CA VAL A 703 -28.23 -20.37 -22.74
C VAL A 703 -27.58 -21.75 -22.64
N ALA A 704 -28.18 -22.67 -21.88
CA ALA A 704 -27.74 -24.06 -21.85
C ALA A 704 -27.85 -24.74 -23.24
N GLY A 705 -28.86 -24.37 -24.03
CA GLY A 705 -29.07 -24.84 -25.39
C GLY A 705 -28.05 -24.30 -26.40
N MET A 706 -27.58 -23.06 -26.25
CA MET A 706 -26.50 -22.48 -27.07
C MET A 706 -25.16 -23.21 -26.82
N LEU A 707 -25.00 -23.74 -25.61
CA LEU A 707 -23.86 -24.54 -25.19
C LEU A 707 -23.98 -26.02 -25.59
N ALA A 708 -25.17 -26.50 -25.97
CA ALA A 708 -25.41 -27.90 -26.30
C ALA A 708 -24.77 -28.38 -27.64
N PRO A 709 -24.69 -27.60 -28.73
CA PRO A 709 -23.97 -28.01 -29.94
C PRO A 709 -22.47 -28.22 -29.72
N ALA A 710 -21.88 -27.54 -28.73
CA ALA A 710 -20.48 -27.73 -28.34
C ALA A 710 -20.22 -29.10 -27.70
N THR A 711 -21.26 -29.91 -27.42
CA THR A 711 -21.13 -31.28 -26.90
C THR A 711 -21.13 -32.36 -27.99
N ALA A 712 -21.25 -32.02 -29.28
CA ALA A 712 -21.36 -33.01 -30.38
C ALA A 712 -20.05 -33.30 -31.15
N LEU A 713 -18.92 -32.66 -30.78
CA LEU A 713 -17.60 -32.93 -31.35
C LEU A 713 -16.61 -33.36 -30.26
N VAL A 714 -16.22 -34.65 -30.32
CA VAL A 714 -15.00 -35.27 -29.73
C VAL A 714 -15.05 -35.60 -28.21
N PRO A 715 -14.57 -36.80 -27.78
CA PRO A 715 -14.36 -37.12 -26.37
C PRO A 715 -13.22 -36.26 -25.77
N ALA A 716 -13.47 -35.61 -24.64
CA ALA A 716 -12.45 -34.81 -23.96
C ALA A 716 -11.47 -35.69 -23.19
N ALA A 717 -10.18 -35.59 -23.52
CA ALA A 717 -9.05 -36.02 -22.69
C ALA A 717 -9.17 -35.41 -21.27
N PRO A 718 -8.54 -36.00 -20.21
CA PRO A 718 -8.60 -35.43 -18.88
C PRO A 718 -8.12 -33.98 -18.95
N ALA A 719 -9.01 -33.05 -18.58
CA ALA A 719 -8.79 -31.62 -18.76
C ALA A 719 -7.43 -31.25 -18.21
N GLN A 720 -6.47 -30.97 -19.09
CA GLN A 720 -5.21 -30.35 -18.70
C GLN A 720 -5.53 -29.17 -17.78
N PRO A 721 -4.74 -28.90 -16.72
CA PRO A 721 -4.89 -27.64 -16.01
C PRO A 721 -4.87 -26.57 -17.08
N ALA A 722 -5.90 -25.71 -17.12
CA ALA A 722 -5.84 -24.55 -17.99
C ALA A 722 -4.47 -23.91 -17.71
N PRO A 723 -3.65 -23.65 -18.75
CA PRO A 723 -2.34 -23.06 -18.55
C PRO A 723 -2.55 -21.87 -17.61
N ALA A 724 -1.70 -21.73 -16.58
CA ALA A 724 -1.67 -20.49 -15.79
C ALA A 724 -1.74 -19.36 -16.81
N PRO A 725 -2.70 -18.41 -16.68
CA PRO A 725 -2.93 -17.42 -17.72
C PRO A 725 -1.56 -16.85 -18.07
N SER A 726 -1.07 -17.21 -19.27
CA SER A 726 0.17 -16.63 -19.73
C SER A 726 -0.14 -15.16 -19.75
N TRP A 727 0.67 -14.36 -19.09
CA TRP A 727 0.61 -12.91 -19.23
C TRP A 727 0.51 -12.64 -20.73
N ASP A 728 -0.67 -12.19 -21.15
CA ASP A 728 -0.90 -11.80 -22.52
C ASP A 728 -0.08 -10.54 -22.68
N PRO A 729 0.90 -10.48 -23.60
CA PRO A 729 1.58 -9.23 -23.90
C PRO A 729 0.56 -8.12 -24.17
N ALA A 730 -0.59 -8.48 -24.73
CA ALA A 730 -1.71 -7.59 -24.96
C ALA A 730 -2.36 -7.02 -23.68
N SER A 731 -1.99 -7.53 -22.50
CA SER A 731 -2.38 -7.01 -21.17
C SER A 731 -1.26 -6.20 -20.48
N ALA A 732 -0.10 -6.04 -21.13
CA ALA A 732 1.05 -5.29 -20.64
C ALA A 732 0.93 -3.78 -20.83
N ALA A 733 0.17 -3.39 -21.85
CA ALA A 733 0.04 -2.03 -22.32
C ALA A 733 -1.44 -1.79 -22.63
N ILE A 734 -2.00 -0.69 -22.13
CA ILE A 734 -3.44 -0.40 -22.20
C ILE A 734 -3.92 -0.39 -23.65
N GLU A 735 -3.09 0.08 -24.57
CA GLU A 735 -3.31 0.12 -26.01
C GLU A 735 -3.47 -1.26 -26.66
N GLU A 736 -2.93 -2.31 -26.05
CA GLU A 736 -3.03 -3.67 -26.59
C GLU A 736 -4.22 -4.44 -25.98
N PHE A 737 -4.93 -3.85 -25.00
CA PHE A 737 -6.02 -4.53 -24.32
C PHE A 737 -7.10 -4.92 -25.36
N PRO A 738 -7.65 -6.16 -25.30
CA PRO A 738 -8.73 -6.57 -26.18
C PRO A 738 -9.91 -5.59 -26.20
N GLU A 739 -10.20 -4.96 -25.06
CA GLU A 739 -11.22 -3.92 -24.91
C GLU A 739 -10.86 -2.62 -25.64
N ALA A 740 -9.58 -2.23 -25.64
CA ALA A 740 -9.09 -1.07 -26.39
C ALA A 740 -9.14 -1.34 -27.90
N ALA A 741 -8.70 -2.52 -28.33
CA ALA A 741 -8.77 -2.96 -29.73
C ALA A 741 -10.23 -3.11 -30.23
N ALA A 742 -11.15 -3.57 -29.37
CA ALA A 742 -12.58 -3.67 -29.70
C ALA A 742 -13.21 -2.28 -29.90
N ILE A 743 -12.82 -1.29 -29.09
CA ILE A 743 -13.24 0.10 -29.29
C ILE A 743 -12.68 0.64 -30.62
N GLU A 744 -11.40 0.40 -30.93
CA GLU A 744 -10.80 0.83 -32.21
C GLU A 744 -11.47 0.19 -33.42
N ALA A 745 -11.79 -1.11 -33.36
CA ALA A 745 -12.52 -1.81 -34.43
C ALA A 745 -13.92 -1.20 -34.63
N ARG A 746 -14.62 -0.90 -33.53
CA ARG A 746 -15.95 -0.27 -33.59
C ARG A 746 -15.90 1.17 -34.10
N LEU A 747 -14.87 1.93 -33.76
CA LEU A 747 -14.62 3.26 -34.32
C LEU A 747 -14.35 3.18 -35.83
N LYS A 748 -13.61 2.15 -36.27
CA LYS A 748 -13.36 1.89 -37.69
C LYS A 748 -14.63 1.50 -38.47
N GLU A 749 -15.57 0.80 -37.86
CA GLU A 749 -16.87 0.51 -38.48
C GLU A 749 -17.67 1.78 -38.78
N PHE A 750 -17.62 2.79 -37.91
CA PHE A 750 -18.22 4.10 -38.21
C PHE A 750 -17.59 4.76 -39.45
N ASP A 751 -16.25 4.71 -39.55
CA ASP A 751 -15.51 5.23 -40.71
C ASP A 751 -15.83 4.46 -42.00
N ASP A 752 -15.92 3.12 -41.93
CA ASP A 752 -16.22 2.25 -43.09
C ASP A 752 -17.66 2.39 -43.58
N LEU A 753 -18.61 2.69 -42.70
CA LEU A 753 -19.98 3.05 -43.05
C LEU A 753 -20.09 4.45 -43.68
N GLY A 754 -19.00 5.23 -43.67
CA GLY A 754 -18.97 6.61 -44.16
C GLY A 754 -19.80 7.57 -43.30
N VAL A 755 -20.11 7.18 -42.05
CA VAL A 755 -20.96 7.94 -41.15
C VAL A 755 -20.08 8.67 -40.12
N PRO A 756 -20.07 10.01 -40.09
CA PRO A 756 -19.21 10.76 -39.18
C PRO A 756 -19.58 10.47 -37.71
N ASN A 757 -18.56 10.26 -36.87
CA ASN A 757 -18.75 10.03 -35.44
C ASN A 757 -19.65 11.13 -34.83
N PRO A 758 -20.84 10.78 -34.30
CA PRO A 758 -21.77 11.77 -33.74
C PRO A 758 -21.30 12.28 -32.38
N TYR A 759 -20.38 11.58 -31.73
CA TYR A 759 -19.82 11.89 -30.42
C TYR A 759 -18.58 12.80 -30.56
N PHE A 760 -18.21 13.49 -29.47
CA PHE A 760 -17.05 14.40 -29.40
C PHE A 760 -17.06 15.55 -30.44
N ARG A 761 -18.24 15.92 -30.94
CA ARG A 761 -18.40 17.09 -31.80
C ARG A 761 -17.91 18.36 -31.09
N LYS A 762 -17.17 19.19 -31.81
CA LYS A 762 -16.62 20.44 -31.27
C LYS A 762 -17.66 21.55 -31.32
N HIS A 763 -18.42 21.67 -30.25
CA HIS A 763 -19.34 22.78 -30.04
C HIS A 763 -18.58 24.08 -29.75
N GLN A 764 -19.06 25.18 -30.29
CA GLN A 764 -18.51 26.53 -30.12
C GLN A 764 -19.54 27.40 -29.39
N GLY A 765 -19.10 28.10 -28.35
CA GLY A 765 -19.98 28.93 -27.53
C GLY A 765 -20.86 28.11 -26.59
N ARG A 766 -22.00 28.71 -26.20
CA ARG A 766 -22.96 28.08 -25.30
C ARG A 766 -23.77 27.00 -26.03
N MET A 767 -24.20 25.99 -25.28
CA MET A 767 -25.09 24.95 -25.75
C MET A 767 -26.42 25.06 -24.99
N ASP A 768 -27.37 25.75 -25.61
CA ASP A 768 -28.72 25.97 -25.09
C ASP A 768 -29.71 25.20 -25.99
N ALA A 769 -30.86 25.81 -26.34
CA ALA A 769 -31.73 25.29 -27.39
C ALA A 769 -31.02 25.21 -28.76
N THR A 770 -29.96 25.99 -28.97
CA THR A 770 -29.12 25.94 -30.17
C THR A 770 -27.64 25.79 -29.78
N THR A 771 -26.82 25.39 -30.76
CA THR A 771 -25.37 25.27 -30.63
C THR A 771 -24.68 25.59 -31.95
N SER A 772 -23.42 26.04 -31.91
CA SER A 772 -22.62 26.26 -33.12
C SER A 772 -21.61 25.13 -33.30
N VAL A 773 -21.54 24.54 -34.48
CA VAL A 773 -20.51 23.55 -34.87
C VAL A 773 -19.87 24.02 -36.16
N SER A 774 -18.54 24.20 -36.16
CA SER A 774 -17.77 24.71 -37.31
C SER A 774 -18.34 26.02 -37.90
N GLY A 775 -18.85 26.91 -37.04
CA GLY A 775 -19.43 28.21 -37.42
C GLY A 775 -20.85 28.16 -37.99
N ARG A 776 -21.49 26.98 -38.09
CA ARG A 776 -22.90 26.84 -38.45
C ARG A 776 -23.73 26.62 -37.19
N GLU A 777 -24.89 27.28 -37.11
CA GLU A 777 -25.85 27.09 -36.02
C GLU A 777 -26.72 25.84 -36.26
N TYR A 778 -26.98 25.11 -35.19
CA TYR A 778 -27.81 23.90 -35.12
C TYR A 778 -28.82 24.01 -33.99
N LEU A 779 -30.01 23.45 -34.20
CA LEU A 779 -30.98 23.17 -33.14
C LEU A 779 -30.43 22.01 -32.29
N SER A 780 -30.31 22.19 -30.98
CA SER A 780 -29.69 21.20 -30.09
C SER A 780 -30.73 20.55 -29.18
N PHE A 781 -30.66 19.22 -29.09
CA PHE A 781 -31.35 18.39 -28.11
C PHE A 781 -30.36 17.54 -27.28
N SER A 782 -29.08 17.90 -27.32
CA SER A 782 -27.99 17.25 -26.55
C SER A 782 -27.58 18.07 -25.31
N SER A 783 -28.32 19.14 -24.99
CA SER A 783 -28.04 19.99 -23.83
C SER A 783 -28.79 19.54 -22.59
N TYR A 784 -28.06 19.40 -21.48
CA TYR A 784 -28.63 19.19 -20.15
C TYR A 784 -28.99 20.50 -19.42
N ASN A 785 -28.86 21.65 -20.12
CA ASN A 785 -29.20 22.97 -19.59
C ASN A 785 -30.73 23.21 -19.61
N TYR A 786 -31.49 22.36 -18.93
CA TYR A 786 -32.95 22.32 -19.00
C TYR A 786 -33.62 23.69 -18.79
N LEU A 787 -33.10 24.50 -17.86
CA LEU A 787 -33.65 25.80 -17.50
C LEU A 787 -32.93 26.99 -18.17
N GLY A 788 -31.96 26.76 -19.06
CA GLY A 788 -31.22 27.83 -19.72
C GLY A 788 -30.24 28.59 -18.81
N LEU A 789 -29.94 28.08 -17.61
CA LEU A 789 -29.21 28.81 -16.57
C LEU A 789 -27.69 28.87 -16.79
N ALA A 790 -27.11 27.94 -17.55
CA ALA A 790 -25.66 27.87 -17.77
C ALA A 790 -25.03 29.12 -18.40
N GLY A 791 -25.81 29.97 -19.07
CA GLY A 791 -25.36 31.31 -19.45
C GLY A 791 -26.33 32.43 -19.07
N HIS A 792 -27.07 32.23 -17.99
CA HIS A 792 -27.82 33.32 -17.40
C HIS A 792 -26.88 34.44 -16.92
N PRO A 793 -27.12 35.72 -17.23
CA PRO A 793 -26.19 36.80 -16.89
C PRO A 793 -25.83 36.87 -15.40
N ALA A 794 -26.78 36.59 -14.50
CA ALA A 794 -26.53 36.57 -13.06
C ALA A 794 -25.64 35.38 -12.62
N VAL A 795 -25.77 34.23 -13.28
CA VAL A 795 -24.88 33.07 -13.05
C VAL A 795 -23.46 33.42 -13.50
N THR A 796 -23.31 33.98 -14.70
CA THR A 796 -22.01 34.42 -15.24
C THR A 796 -21.36 35.48 -14.34
N ALA A 797 -22.13 36.47 -13.87
CA ALA A 797 -21.64 37.48 -12.94
C ALA A 797 -21.17 36.88 -11.61
N ALA A 798 -21.93 35.95 -11.03
CA ALA A 798 -21.56 35.28 -9.78
C ALA A 798 -20.28 34.45 -9.95
N VAL A 799 -20.09 33.80 -11.09
CA VAL A 799 -18.85 33.06 -11.42
C VAL A 799 -17.66 34.01 -11.50
N HIS A 800 -17.80 35.14 -12.20
CA HIS A 800 -16.72 36.13 -12.32
C HIS A 800 -16.31 36.68 -10.94
N ASP A 801 -17.27 37.04 -10.10
CA ASP A 801 -17.01 37.52 -8.73
C ASP A 801 -16.30 36.45 -7.89
N ALA A 802 -16.75 35.19 -7.97
CA ALA A 802 -16.14 34.10 -7.22
C ALA A 802 -14.70 33.81 -7.67
N VAL A 803 -14.41 33.87 -8.97
CA VAL A 803 -13.05 33.71 -9.51
C VAL A 803 -12.15 34.86 -9.07
N GLU A 804 -12.64 36.10 -9.11
CA GLU A 804 -11.88 37.26 -8.65
C GLU A 804 -11.57 37.18 -7.15
N ARG A 805 -12.54 36.76 -6.34
CA ARG A 805 -12.42 36.72 -4.88
C ARG A 805 -11.63 35.52 -4.36
N TYR A 806 -11.83 34.33 -4.93
CA TYR A 806 -11.31 33.07 -4.38
C TYR A 806 -10.33 32.34 -5.30
N GLY A 807 -10.13 32.83 -6.52
CA GLY A 807 -9.38 32.15 -7.57
C GLY A 807 -10.09 30.89 -8.08
N THR A 808 -9.36 30.09 -8.85
CA THR A 808 -9.87 28.88 -9.50
C THR A 808 -9.51 27.58 -8.76
N SER A 809 -8.52 27.62 -7.87
CA SER A 809 -8.00 26.43 -7.17
C SER A 809 -8.84 26.06 -5.95
N VAL A 810 -8.84 24.78 -5.60
CA VAL A 810 -9.48 24.22 -4.39
C VAL A 810 -8.49 23.70 -3.37
N SER A 811 -7.18 23.79 -3.66
CA SER A 811 -6.03 23.32 -2.87
C SER A 811 -6.01 21.82 -2.57
N GLY A 812 -7.04 21.26 -1.93
CA GLY A 812 -7.11 19.86 -1.50
C GLY A 812 -8.49 19.49 -0.97
N SER A 813 -8.58 18.46 -0.12
CA SER A 813 -9.83 18.13 0.57
C SER A 813 -10.28 19.27 1.47
N ARG A 814 -11.59 19.54 1.46
CA ARG A 814 -12.21 20.55 2.34
C ARG A 814 -12.06 20.22 3.82
N LEU A 815 -11.86 18.95 4.19
CA LEU A 815 -11.56 18.56 5.57
C LEU A 815 -10.21 19.13 6.04
N LEU A 816 -9.22 19.20 5.15
CA LEU A 816 -7.86 19.64 5.47
C LEU A 816 -7.62 21.11 5.09
N ALA A 817 -8.12 21.54 3.93
CA ALA A 817 -7.92 22.87 3.38
C ALA A 817 -8.91 23.92 3.95
N GLY A 818 -9.92 23.47 4.68
CA GLY A 818 -10.99 24.32 5.22
C GLY A 818 -12.14 24.55 4.24
N ASP A 819 -13.27 25.01 4.78
CA ASP A 819 -14.44 25.39 4.02
C ASP A 819 -14.39 26.85 3.57
N ARG A 820 -15.03 27.14 2.43
CA ARG A 820 -15.32 28.50 1.99
C ARG A 820 -16.78 28.82 2.29
N ASP A 821 -17.07 30.09 2.58
CA ASP A 821 -18.43 30.60 2.77
C ASP A 821 -19.34 30.15 1.61
N LEU A 822 -18.86 30.32 0.38
CA LEU A 822 -19.59 29.96 -0.83
C LEU A 822 -20.03 28.48 -0.90
N SER A 823 -19.18 27.55 -0.46
CA SER A 823 -19.52 26.12 -0.44
C SER A 823 -20.51 25.78 0.68
N ARG A 824 -20.46 26.50 1.81
CA ARG A 824 -21.41 26.34 2.92
C ARG A 824 -22.77 26.98 2.61
N ASP A 825 -22.76 28.12 1.94
CA ASP A 825 -23.96 28.79 1.44
C ASP A 825 -24.69 27.91 0.43
N LEU A 826 -23.95 27.30 -0.50
CA LEU A 826 -24.51 26.32 -1.44
C LEU A 826 -25.12 25.11 -0.72
N GLU A 827 -24.41 24.52 0.25
CA GLU A 827 -24.94 23.38 1.03
C GLU A 827 -26.22 23.75 1.79
N THR A 828 -26.28 24.97 2.32
CA THR A 828 -27.44 25.48 3.07
C THR A 828 -28.63 25.72 2.15
N GLU A 829 -28.41 26.41 1.03
CA GLU A 829 -29.45 26.70 0.04
C GLU A 829 -30.00 25.40 -0.57
N LEU A 830 -29.12 24.45 -0.87
CA LEU A 830 -29.51 23.16 -1.44
C LEU A 830 -30.33 22.31 -0.47
N ALA A 831 -29.95 22.29 0.82
CA ALA A 831 -30.73 21.61 1.86
C ALA A 831 -32.14 22.22 1.99
N ALA A 832 -32.22 23.56 1.99
CA ALA A 832 -33.48 24.29 2.04
C ALA A 832 -34.36 24.04 0.80
N PHE A 833 -33.75 24.05 -0.40
CA PHE A 833 -34.45 23.82 -1.67
C PHE A 833 -35.06 22.41 -1.72
N LEU A 834 -34.28 21.38 -1.35
CA LEU A 834 -34.74 19.99 -1.29
C LEU A 834 -35.76 19.74 -0.16
N GLY A 835 -35.72 20.54 0.91
CA GLY A 835 -36.52 20.33 2.11
C GLY A 835 -35.97 19.22 3.01
N VAL A 836 -34.64 19.15 3.15
CA VAL A 836 -33.93 18.22 4.05
C VAL A 836 -33.21 18.99 5.16
N GLU A 837 -32.66 18.29 6.15
CA GLU A 837 -31.99 18.93 7.29
C GLU A 837 -30.60 19.50 6.95
N ASP A 838 -29.83 18.81 6.10
CA ASP A 838 -28.46 19.21 5.74
C ASP A 838 -28.06 18.64 4.37
N SER A 839 -26.98 19.17 3.79
CA SER A 839 -26.38 18.65 2.56
C SER A 839 -24.86 18.76 2.53
N LEU A 840 -24.22 17.96 1.66
CA LEU A 840 -22.79 17.89 1.44
C LEU A 840 -22.50 17.99 -0.05
N VAL A 841 -21.71 18.97 -0.47
CA VAL A 841 -21.33 19.16 -1.87
C VAL A 841 -19.99 18.51 -2.18
N LEU A 842 -19.94 17.79 -3.31
CA LEU A 842 -18.80 17.04 -3.83
C LEU A 842 -18.40 17.53 -5.23
N VAL A 843 -17.22 17.12 -5.69
CA VAL A 843 -16.59 17.59 -6.93
C VAL A 843 -17.15 16.98 -8.21
N SER A 844 -17.85 15.85 -8.15
CA SER A 844 -18.38 15.16 -9.34
C SER A 844 -19.68 14.41 -9.03
N GLY A 845 -20.67 14.50 -9.91
CA GLY A 845 -21.92 13.74 -9.81
C GLY A 845 -21.70 12.23 -9.91
N HIS A 846 -20.94 11.76 -10.91
CA HIS A 846 -20.64 10.32 -11.06
C HIS A 846 -19.90 9.76 -9.83
N ALA A 847 -18.84 10.43 -9.38
CA ALA A 847 -18.07 10.01 -8.22
C ALA A 847 -18.88 10.08 -6.90
N THR A 848 -19.94 10.89 -6.86
CA THR A 848 -20.83 10.97 -5.71
C THR A 848 -21.60 9.65 -5.52
N ASN A 849 -22.19 9.08 -6.57
CA ASN A 849 -22.85 7.77 -6.50
C ASN A 849 -21.86 6.66 -6.14
N VAL A 850 -20.73 6.59 -6.85
CA VAL A 850 -19.70 5.57 -6.61
C VAL A 850 -19.18 5.62 -5.16
N GLY A 851 -18.85 6.82 -4.69
CA GLY A 851 -18.35 7.02 -3.33
C GLY A 851 -19.41 6.77 -2.26
N ALA A 852 -20.67 7.19 -2.49
CA ALA A 852 -21.75 7.03 -1.52
C ALA A 852 -22.17 5.56 -1.37
N ILE A 853 -22.43 4.86 -2.47
CA ILE A 853 -22.88 3.47 -2.44
C ILE A 853 -21.80 2.58 -1.81
N GLY A 854 -20.55 2.69 -2.25
CA GLY A 854 -19.42 1.94 -1.67
C GLY A 854 -19.13 2.26 -0.20
N HIS A 855 -19.65 3.39 0.32
CA HIS A 855 -19.51 3.76 1.73
C HIS A 855 -20.69 3.30 2.60
N LEU A 856 -21.89 3.14 2.02
CA LEU A 856 -23.09 2.72 2.74
C LEU A 856 -23.14 1.20 2.96
N VAL A 857 -22.67 0.43 1.98
CA VAL A 857 -22.82 -1.03 1.91
C VAL A 857 -21.52 -1.69 1.45
N GLY A 858 -21.34 -2.98 1.79
CA GLY A 858 -20.20 -3.77 1.35
C GLY A 858 -20.42 -5.28 1.47
N PRO A 859 -19.36 -6.11 1.53
CA PRO A 859 -19.51 -7.55 1.59
C PRO A 859 -20.44 -8.01 2.74
N GLY A 860 -21.45 -8.81 2.38
CA GLY A 860 -22.50 -9.29 3.30
C GLY A 860 -23.77 -8.42 3.37
N ASP A 861 -23.83 -7.32 2.62
CA ASP A 861 -25.05 -6.54 2.37
C ASP A 861 -25.64 -6.85 0.98
N LEU A 862 -26.87 -6.40 0.74
CA LEU A 862 -27.56 -6.49 -0.56
C LEU A 862 -27.88 -5.10 -1.10
N ILE A 863 -27.66 -4.89 -2.40
CA ILE A 863 -28.15 -3.74 -3.15
C ILE A 863 -29.23 -4.22 -4.09
N VAL A 864 -30.38 -3.55 -4.07
CA VAL A 864 -31.47 -3.77 -5.00
C VAL A 864 -31.63 -2.49 -5.81
N HIS A 865 -31.48 -2.56 -7.13
CA HIS A 865 -31.53 -1.38 -7.99
C HIS A 865 -32.39 -1.63 -9.22
N ASP A 866 -32.86 -0.55 -9.83
CA ASP A 866 -33.62 -0.64 -11.08
C ASP A 866 -32.73 -1.15 -12.22
N SER A 867 -33.31 -1.93 -13.15
CA SER A 867 -32.57 -2.46 -14.31
C SER A 867 -32.10 -1.38 -15.28
N LEU A 868 -32.72 -0.19 -15.28
CA LEU A 868 -32.29 0.96 -16.07
C LEU A 868 -31.50 2.00 -15.26
N ALA A 869 -31.02 1.64 -14.06
CA ALA A 869 -30.20 2.54 -13.25
C ALA A 869 -28.94 2.99 -14.00
N HIS A 870 -28.66 4.29 -13.92
CA HIS A 870 -27.54 4.94 -14.57
C HIS A 870 -26.19 4.30 -14.17
N ASP A 871 -25.23 4.27 -15.10
CA ASP A 871 -23.93 3.59 -14.92
C ASP A 871 -23.21 3.97 -13.62
N SER A 872 -23.29 5.23 -13.18
CA SER A 872 -22.70 5.64 -11.89
C SER A 872 -23.24 4.87 -10.67
N ILE A 873 -24.51 4.47 -10.70
CA ILE A 873 -25.12 3.61 -9.68
C ILE A 873 -24.57 2.19 -9.83
N LEU A 874 -24.56 1.65 -11.05
CA LEU A 874 -24.07 0.31 -11.35
C LEU A 874 -22.60 0.12 -10.96
N GLN A 875 -21.73 1.10 -11.25
CA GLN A 875 -20.34 1.12 -10.81
C GLN A 875 -20.22 1.20 -9.29
N GLY A 876 -21.04 2.01 -8.63
CA GLY A 876 -21.10 2.07 -7.17
C GLY A 876 -21.51 0.72 -6.57
N CYS A 877 -22.49 0.04 -7.16
CA CYS A 877 -22.90 -1.30 -6.78
C CYS A 877 -21.75 -2.29 -6.94
N ALA A 878 -21.11 -2.32 -8.12
CA ALA A 878 -20.02 -3.24 -8.43
C ALA A 878 -18.81 -3.04 -7.49
N LEU A 879 -18.39 -1.79 -7.27
CA LEU A 879 -17.22 -1.44 -6.47
C LEU A 879 -17.45 -1.57 -4.95
N SER A 880 -18.71 -1.62 -4.50
CA SER A 880 -19.03 -1.84 -3.09
C SER A 880 -18.65 -3.24 -2.59
N GLY A 881 -18.62 -4.24 -3.48
CA GLY A 881 -18.48 -5.65 -3.10
C GLY A 881 -19.71 -6.24 -2.39
N ALA A 882 -20.83 -5.52 -2.31
CA ALA A 882 -22.11 -6.05 -1.86
C ALA A 882 -22.73 -6.97 -2.91
N THR A 883 -23.61 -7.88 -2.50
CA THR A 883 -24.43 -8.64 -3.45
C THR A 883 -25.39 -7.67 -4.15
N ARG A 884 -25.47 -7.70 -5.47
CA ARG A 884 -26.41 -6.88 -6.25
C ARG A 884 -27.54 -7.73 -6.79
N GLN A 885 -28.74 -7.18 -6.80
CA GLN A 885 -29.91 -7.80 -7.40
C GLN A 885 -30.76 -6.72 -8.07
N PRO A 886 -30.64 -6.51 -9.38
CA PRO A 886 -31.56 -5.69 -10.14
C PRO A 886 -33.02 -6.18 -10.03
N PHE A 887 -33.98 -5.28 -10.20
CA PHE A 887 -35.38 -5.59 -10.44
C PHE A 887 -35.85 -4.96 -11.77
N PRO A 888 -36.84 -5.54 -12.45
CA PRO A 888 -37.38 -4.99 -13.69
C PRO A 888 -37.78 -3.53 -13.55
N HIS A 889 -37.46 -2.75 -14.58
CA HIS A 889 -37.63 -1.31 -14.60
C HIS A 889 -39.00 -0.86 -14.08
N ASN A 890 -38.98 -0.04 -13.04
CA ASN A 890 -40.15 0.56 -12.39
C ASN A 890 -41.22 -0.46 -11.89
N ASP A 891 -40.86 -1.73 -11.67
CA ASP A 891 -41.75 -2.78 -11.16
C ASP A 891 -41.61 -2.96 -9.64
N THR A 892 -42.45 -2.24 -8.88
CA THR A 892 -42.45 -2.29 -7.41
C THR A 892 -42.93 -3.63 -6.85
N ALA A 893 -43.74 -4.39 -7.59
CA ALA A 893 -44.22 -5.70 -7.16
C ALA A 893 -43.09 -6.74 -7.23
N ARG A 894 -42.25 -6.67 -8.26
CA ARG A 894 -41.03 -7.48 -8.37
C ARG A 894 -39.99 -7.07 -7.34
N LEU A 895 -39.82 -5.77 -7.09
CA LEU A 895 -39.00 -5.29 -5.99
C LEU A 895 -39.46 -5.86 -4.63
N GLU A 896 -40.77 -5.85 -4.36
CA GLU A 896 -41.31 -6.43 -3.13
C GLU A 896 -41.00 -7.94 -3.01
N ASP A 897 -41.11 -8.69 -4.10
CA ASP A 897 -40.78 -10.12 -4.10
C ASP A 897 -39.29 -10.36 -3.80
N VAL A 898 -38.40 -9.58 -4.40
CA VAL A 898 -36.96 -9.59 -4.10
C VAL A 898 -36.72 -9.32 -2.61
N LEU A 899 -37.32 -8.27 -2.06
CA LEU A 899 -37.17 -7.92 -0.64
C LEU A 899 -37.71 -9.02 0.27
N ARG A 900 -38.88 -9.59 -0.05
CA ARG A 900 -39.50 -10.67 0.74
C ARG A 900 -38.63 -11.91 0.83
N ARG A 901 -37.95 -12.30 -0.25
CA ARG A 901 -37.10 -13.51 -0.29
C ARG A 901 -35.72 -13.27 0.30
N SER A 902 -35.16 -12.08 0.06
CA SER A 902 -33.74 -11.83 0.32
C SER A 902 -33.48 -11.09 1.63
N ARG A 903 -34.43 -10.26 2.14
CA ARG A 903 -34.16 -9.32 3.24
C ARG A 903 -33.55 -9.95 4.50
N SER A 904 -34.01 -11.14 4.89
CA SER A 904 -33.55 -11.83 6.11
C SER A 904 -32.12 -12.39 6.01
N ARG A 905 -31.58 -12.50 4.79
CA ARG A 905 -30.27 -13.10 4.51
C ARG A 905 -29.11 -12.10 4.61
N PHE A 906 -29.42 -10.80 4.59
CA PHE A 906 -28.42 -9.74 4.48
C PHE A 906 -28.45 -8.79 5.68
N ARG A 907 -27.26 -8.31 6.06
CA ARG A 907 -27.07 -7.40 7.19
C ARG A 907 -27.77 -6.05 6.92
N ARG A 908 -27.55 -5.47 5.75
CA ARG A 908 -28.25 -4.28 5.23
C ARG A 908 -28.79 -4.57 3.84
N VAL A 909 -29.88 -3.89 3.50
CA VAL A 909 -30.41 -3.85 2.14
C VAL A 909 -30.52 -2.39 1.73
N LEU A 910 -29.92 -2.01 0.62
CA LEU A 910 -30.01 -0.67 0.04
C LEU A 910 -30.81 -0.74 -1.26
N ILE A 911 -31.90 0.01 -1.35
CA ILE A 911 -32.66 0.23 -2.58
C ILE A 911 -32.11 1.48 -3.24
N VAL A 912 -31.71 1.41 -4.51
CA VAL A 912 -31.19 2.56 -5.28
C VAL A 912 -32.00 2.74 -6.56
N VAL A 913 -32.57 3.92 -6.76
CA VAL A 913 -33.34 4.28 -7.97
C VAL A 913 -33.00 5.70 -8.44
N GLU A 914 -33.26 5.98 -9.71
CA GLU A 914 -33.30 7.35 -10.23
C GLU A 914 -34.67 7.98 -9.99
N GLY A 915 -34.72 9.29 -9.77
CA GLY A 915 -35.97 10.02 -9.74
C GLY A 915 -36.60 10.08 -11.13
N VAL A 916 -35.85 10.60 -12.10
CA VAL A 916 -36.21 10.57 -13.52
C VAL A 916 -35.16 9.73 -14.24
N TYR A 917 -35.59 8.66 -14.90
CA TYR A 917 -34.67 7.79 -15.62
C TYR A 917 -34.20 8.44 -16.90
N SER A 918 -32.88 8.55 -17.07
CA SER A 918 -32.32 9.24 -18.22
C SER A 918 -32.58 8.55 -19.57
N MET A 919 -32.92 7.26 -19.56
CA MET A 919 -33.13 6.47 -20.79
C MET A 919 -34.50 6.71 -21.41
N ASP A 920 -35.55 6.63 -20.59
CA ASP A 920 -36.93 6.66 -21.08
C ASP A 920 -37.72 7.89 -20.62
N GLY A 921 -37.17 8.68 -19.69
CA GLY A 921 -37.82 9.91 -19.21
C GLY A 921 -39.08 9.64 -18.40
N ASP A 922 -39.27 8.42 -17.90
CA ASP A 922 -40.27 8.09 -16.91
C ASP A 922 -39.73 8.33 -15.49
N VAL A 923 -40.58 8.10 -14.48
CA VAL A 923 -40.32 8.46 -13.08
C VAL A 923 -40.57 7.30 -12.14
N ALA A 924 -39.74 7.16 -11.12
CA ALA A 924 -39.92 6.11 -10.11
C ALA A 924 -41.17 6.37 -9.22
N ASP A 925 -41.92 5.33 -8.87
CA ASP A 925 -43.00 5.40 -7.88
C ASP A 925 -42.45 5.56 -6.45
N LEU A 926 -42.04 6.79 -6.12
CA LEU A 926 -41.39 7.10 -4.86
C LEU A 926 -42.26 6.80 -3.62
N PRO A 927 -43.58 7.11 -3.59
CA PRO A 927 -44.45 6.69 -2.48
C PRO A 927 -44.42 5.19 -2.21
N ALA A 928 -44.53 4.36 -3.26
CA ALA A 928 -44.47 2.90 -3.12
C ALA A 928 -43.10 2.43 -2.61
N LEU A 929 -42.00 3.02 -3.10
CA LEU A 929 -40.65 2.72 -2.65
C LEU A 929 -40.42 3.03 -1.17
N ILE A 930 -40.93 4.18 -0.69
CA ILE A 930 -40.86 4.55 0.74
C ILE A 930 -41.66 3.57 1.60
N GLU A 931 -42.82 3.11 1.11
CA GLU A 931 -43.61 2.10 1.80
C GLU A 931 -42.85 0.76 1.91
N LEU A 932 -42.28 0.27 0.80
CA LEU A 932 -41.50 -0.97 0.78
C LEU A 932 -40.26 -0.89 1.67
N LYS A 933 -39.53 0.23 1.62
CA LYS A 933 -38.41 0.53 2.53
C LYS A 933 -38.85 0.33 3.98
N ARG A 934 -39.96 0.95 4.39
CA ARG A 934 -40.47 0.89 5.76
C ARG A 934 -40.92 -0.51 6.13
N ARG A 935 -41.65 -1.19 5.24
CA ARG A 935 -42.18 -2.54 5.44
C ARG A 935 -41.08 -3.58 5.66
N TYR A 936 -39.99 -3.49 4.90
CA TYR A 936 -38.89 -4.47 4.93
C TYR A 936 -37.66 -4.00 5.73
N GLY A 937 -37.67 -2.79 6.28
CA GLY A 937 -36.52 -2.24 7.02
C GLY A 937 -35.26 -2.16 6.15
N ALA A 938 -35.42 -1.66 4.93
CA ALA A 938 -34.32 -1.38 4.00
C ALA A 938 -33.89 0.10 4.10
N LEU A 939 -32.77 0.42 3.46
CA LEU A 939 -32.34 1.79 3.17
C LEU A 939 -32.83 2.17 1.76
N LEU A 940 -33.06 3.45 1.51
CA LEU A 940 -33.45 3.98 0.21
C LEU A 940 -32.56 5.18 -0.15
N MET A 941 -31.93 5.10 -1.31
CA MET A 941 -31.19 6.18 -1.95
C MET A 941 -31.86 6.55 -3.27
N VAL A 942 -32.09 7.84 -3.47
CA VAL A 942 -32.73 8.38 -4.68
C VAL A 942 -31.77 9.33 -5.38
N ASP A 943 -31.47 9.05 -6.66
CA ASP A 943 -30.67 9.92 -7.53
C ASP A 943 -31.57 10.94 -8.24
N GLU A 944 -31.45 12.20 -7.83
CA GLU A 944 -32.20 13.34 -8.34
C GLU A 944 -31.51 14.03 -9.55
N ALA A 945 -30.52 13.39 -10.19
CA ALA A 945 -29.69 14.05 -11.20
C ALA A 945 -30.48 14.65 -12.38
N HIS A 946 -31.57 14.03 -12.81
CA HIS A 946 -32.44 14.53 -13.89
C HIS A 946 -33.74 15.17 -13.42
N SER A 947 -34.11 14.96 -12.15
CA SER A 947 -35.37 15.46 -11.57
C SER A 947 -35.20 16.81 -10.87
N ILE A 948 -34.02 17.12 -10.29
CA ILE A 948 -33.78 18.43 -9.70
C ILE A 948 -33.79 19.52 -10.80
N GLY A 949 -34.55 20.57 -10.55
CA GLY A 949 -34.84 21.67 -11.48
C GLY A 949 -35.89 21.35 -12.56
N THR A 950 -36.45 20.13 -12.60
CA THR A 950 -37.39 19.72 -13.67
C THR A 950 -38.72 19.18 -13.12
N MET A 951 -38.69 18.54 -11.95
CA MET A 951 -39.84 17.87 -11.33
C MET A 951 -40.34 18.61 -10.09
N GLY A 952 -41.66 18.52 -9.85
CA GLY A 952 -42.35 19.16 -8.72
C GLY A 952 -42.66 20.65 -8.92
N PRO A 953 -43.67 21.21 -8.23
CA PRO A 953 -44.08 22.61 -8.41
C PRO A 953 -42.95 23.63 -8.22
N ARG A 954 -41.95 23.32 -7.37
CA ARG A 954 -40.79 24.19 -7.12
C ARG A 954 -39.54 23.80 -7.90
N GLY A 955 -39.60 22.70 -8.66
CA GLY A 955 -38.42 22.12 -9.29
C GLY A 955 -37.51 21.39 -8.30
N ALA A 956 -37.97 21.06 -7.09
CA ALA A 956 -37.13 20.44 -6.06
C ALA A 956 -36.98 18.92 -6.22
N GLY A 957 -37.33 18.35 -7.37
CA GLY A 957 -37.12 16.94 -7.67
C GLY A 957 -38.34 16.05 -7.47
N ILE A 958 -38.13 14.73 -7.51
CA ILE A 958 -39.21 13.75 -7.47
C ILE A 958 -39.94 13.73 -6.13
N GLY A 959 -39.25 14.05 -5.03
CA GLY A 959 -39.91 14.17 -3.73
C GLY A 959 -40.89 15.36 -3.67
N ASP A 960 -40.60 16.45 -4.39
CA ASP A 960 -41.50 17.61 -4.53
C ASP A 960 -42.67 17.28 -5.47
N HIS A 961 -42.44 16.47 -6.51
CA HIS A 961 -43.48 16.00 -7.43
C HIS A 961 -44.56 15.17 -6.72
N PHE A 962 -44.17 14.22 -5.87
CA PHE A 962 -45.12 13.39 -5.12
C PHE A 962 -45.54 13.99 -3.76
N ALA A 963 -45.00 15.14 -3.38
CA ALA A 963 -45.21 15.79 -2.09
C ALA A 963 -45.00 14.84 -0.88
N VAL A 964 -43.93 14.03 -0.93
CA VAL A 964 -43.62 13.07 0.14
C VAL A 964 -42.84 13.72 1.29
N ASP A 965 -42.92 13.11 2.47
CA ASP A 965 -42.01 13.42 3.58
C ASP A 965 -40.58 13.00 3.21
N ARG A 966 -39.68 13.98 3.11
CA ARG A 966 -38.28 13.79 2.70
C ARG A 966 -37.48 12.89 3.64
N SER A 967 -37.89 12.75 4.90
CA SER A 967 -37.28 11.83 5.87
C SER A 967 -37.54 10.35 5.54
N GLY A 968 -38.47 10.07 4.63
CA GLY A 968 -38.74 8.72 4.11
C GLY A 968 -37.58 8.13 3.29
N VAL A 969 -36.66 8.96 2.78
CA VAL A 969 -35.47 8.56 2.01
C VAL A 969 -34.22 8.78 2.86
N ASP A 970 -33.29 7.82 2.90
CA ASP A 970 -32.10 7.92 3.77
C ASP A 970 -31.03 8.84 3.19
N LEU A 971 -30.93 8.86 1.86
CA LEU A 971 -29.95 9.66 1.14
C LEU A 971 -30.51 10.14 -0.20
N TRP A 972 -30.56 11.45 -0.37
CA TRP A 972 -30.83 12.11 -1.63
C TRP A 972 -29.49 12.41 -2.28
N MET A 973 -29.30 11.96 -3.51
CA MET A 973 -28.12 12.26 -4.30
C MET A 973 -28.53 13.11 -5.49
N GLY A 974 -27.65 13.97 -6.00
CA GLY A 974 -27.85 14.56 -7.32
C GLY A 974 -26.60 15.19 -7.91
N THR A 975 -26.75 15.75 -9.11
CA THR A 975 -25.69 16.48 -9.82
C THR A 975 -25.97 17.97 -9.89
N LEU A 976 -24.91 18.77 -9.89
CA LEU A 976 -24.97 20.22 -10.12
C LEU A 976 -24.81 20.58 -11.61
N SER A 977 -24.48 19.61 -12.46
CA SER A 977 -24.06 19.83 -13.85
C SER A 977 -25.18 19.95 -14.89
N LYS A 978 -26.43 19.80 -14.49
CA LYS A 978 -27.60 19.85 -15.38
C LYS A 978 -28.37 21.16 -15.16
N SER A 979 -29.51 21.09 -14.48
CA SER A 979 -30.35 22.26 -14.20
C SER A 979 -29.68 23.36 -13.38
N LEU A 980 -28.59 23.05 -12.66
CA LEU A 980 -27.95 23.96 -11.71
C LEU A 980 -26.67 24.62 -12.22
N ALA A 981 -26.43 24.62 -13.54
CA ALA A 981 -25.41 25.45 -14.20
C ALA A 981 -23.94 25.31 -13.71
N GLY A 982 -23.62 24.30 -12.90
CA GLY A 982 -22.29 24.13 -12.32
C GLY A 982 -21.61 22.82 -12.74
N CYS A 983 -20.74 22.32 -11.88
CA CYS A 983 -20.16 20.99 -11.97
C CYS A 983 -19.92 20.49 -10.54
N GLY A 984 -20.33 19.26 -10.26
CA GLY A 984 -20.29 18.68 -8.92
C GLY A 984 -21.45 17.73 -8.66
N GLY A 985 -21.44 17.15 -7.48
CA GLY A 985 -22.54 16.34 -6.97
C GLY A 985 -22.90 16.76 -5.54
N TYR A 986 -24.00 16.23 -5.02
CA TYR A 986 -24.37 16.46 -3.64
C TYR A 986 -25.00 15.22 -3.01
N LEU A 987 -24.92 15.17 -1.68
CA LEU A 987 -25.62 14.23 -0.83
C LEU A 987 -26.42 15.00 0.22
N ALA A 988 -27.69 14.68 0.38
CA ALA A 988 -28.65 15.40 1.20
C ALA A 988 -29.46 14.41 2.05
N GLY A 989 -29.81 14.80 3.29
CA GLY A 989 -30.55 13.93 4.20
C GLY A 989 -30.61 14.50 5.60
N SER A 990 -30.63 13.61 6.61
CA SER A 990 -30.58 14.05 8.01
C SER A 990 -29.23 14.73 8.32
N ALA A 991 -29.24 15.69 9.23
CA ALA A 991 -28.02 16.37 9.69
C ALA A 991 -27.02 15.37 10.30
N ARG A 992 -27.53 14.28 10.90
CA ARG A 992 -26.69 13.20 11.41
C ARG A 992 -25.99 12.42 10.28
N THR A 993 -26.72 12.06 9.24
CA THR A 993 -26.18 11.35 8.06
C THR A 993 -25.13 12.20 7.38
N VAL A 994 -25.45 13.47 7.09
CA VAL A 994 -24.55 14.40 6.41
C VAL A 994 -23.30 14.68 7.22
N ARG A 995 -23.42 14.88 8.54
CA ARG A 995 -22.26 15.02 9.43
C ARG A 995 -21.37 13.78 9.41
N TRP A 996 -21.95 12.58 9.46
CA TRP A 996 -21.18 11.35 9.35
C TRP A 996 -20.41 11.28 8.03
N LEU A 997 -21.07 11.57 6.90
CA LEU A 997 -20.44 11.57 5.59
C LEU A 997 -19.31 12.59 5.48
N ARG A 998 -19.48 13.80 6.05
CA ARG A 998 -18.44 14.85 6.05
C ARG A 998 -17.10 14.40 6.65
N TYR A 999 -17.12 13.44 7.58
CA TYR A 999 -15.91 12.93 8.25
C TYR A 999 -15.50 11.52 7.81
N SER A 1000 -16.27 10.85 6.95
CA SER A 1000 -16.02 9.44 6.63
C SER A 1000 -16.12 9.09 5.16
N LEU A 1001 -16.82 9.87 4.35
CA LEU A 1001 -17.03 9.59 2.94
C LEU A 1001 -15.71 9.79 2.16
N PRO A 1002 -15.12 8.75 1.55
CA PRO A 1002 -13.81 8.87 0.90
C PRO A 1002 -13.77 9.93 -0.20
N GLY A 1003 -14.85 10.05 -0.97
CA GLY A 1003 -14.99 11.06 -2.03
C GLY A 1003 -15.03 12.51 -1.54
N PHE A 1004 -15.18 12.75 -0.23
CA PHE A 1004 -15.09 14.07 0.39
C PHE A 1004 -13.77 14.23 1.17
N VAL A 1005 -13.39 13.20 1.94
CA VAL A 1005 -12.22 13.23 2.85
C VAL A 1005 -10.89 13.17 2.09
N TYR A 1006 -10.83 12.42 0.98
CA TYR A 1006 -9.59 12.17 0.24
C TYR A 1006 -9.58 12.77 -1.18
N SER A 1007 -10.66 13.42 -1.60
CA SER A 1007 -10.73 14.12 -2.89
C SER A 1007 -10.69 15.63 -2.72
N VAL A 1008 -10.55 16.34 -3.84
CA VAL A 1008 -10.61 17.80 -3.88
C VAL A 1008 -12.06 18.31 -3.72
N GLY A 1009 -12.21 19.52 -3.19
CA GLY A 1009 -13.52 20.18 -3.06
C GLY A 1009 -14.08 20.73 -4.38
N ILE A 1010 -15.33 21.20 -4.34
CA ILE A 1010 -15.92 21.96 -5.45
C ILE A 1010 -15.20 23.30 -5.64
N THR A 1011 -14.98 23.69 -6.90
CA THR A 1011 -14.34 24.97 -7.24
C THR A 1011 -15.23 26.16 -6.90
N PRO A 1012 -14.66 27.33 -6.52
CA PRO A 1012 -15.45 28.54 -6.28
C PRO A 1012 -16.38 28.92 -7.44
N ALA A 1013 -15.91 28.84 -8.69
CA ALA A 1013 -16.71 29.10 -9.88
C ALA A 1013 -17.98 28.21 -9.93
N ASN A 1014 -17.81 26.89 -9.83
CA ASN A 1014 -18.94 25.95 -9.86
C ASN A 1014 -19.89 26.08 -8.66
N ALA A 1015 -19.35 26.40 -7.47
CA ALA A 1015 -20.16 26.63 -6.28
C ALA A 1015 -21.02 27.90 -6.43
N ALA A 1016 -20.44 28.99 -6.96
CA ALA A 1016 -21.18 30.23 -7.25
C ALA A 1016 -22.23 30.04 -8.33
N ALA A 1017 -21.88 29.33 -9.42
CA ALA A 1017 -22.81 29.05 -10.50
C ALA A 1017 -24.06 28.32 -9.99
N SER A 1018 -23.85 27.26 -9.20
CA SER A 1018 -24.93 26.44 -8.64
C SER A 1018 -25.76 27.19 -7.61
N LEU A 1019 -25.12 28.00 -6.76
CA LEU A 1019 -25.82 28.83 -5.78
C LEU A 1019 -26.68 29.90 -6.45
N ALA A 1020 -26.17 30.56 -7.51
CA ALA A 1020 -26.93 31.52 -8.29
C ALA A 1020 -28.09 30.84 -9.03
N ALA A 1021 -27.85 29.68 -9.64
CA ALA A 1021 -28.88 28.92 -10.33
C ALA A 1021 -30.03 28.54 -9.38
N LEU A 1022 -29.74 27.99 -8.20
CA LEU A 1022 -30.77 27.63 -7.20
C LEU A 1022 -31.67 28.81 -6.81
N LYS A 1023 -31.11 30.02 -6.71
CA LYS A 1023 -31.88 31.23 -6.43
C LYS A 1023 -32.76 31.61 -7.62
N ILE A 1024 -32.21 31.60 -8.82
CA ILE A 1024 -32.95 31.93 -10.05
C ILE A 1024 -34.10 30.94 -10.29
N VAL A 1025 -33.92 29.64 -10.03
CA VAL A 1025 -35.01 28.66 -10.16
C VAL A 1025 -36.21 29.03 -9.28
N GLN A 1026 -35.97 29.62 -8.11
CA GLN A 1026 -37.01 30.07 -7.19
C GLN A 1026 -37.61 31.43 -7.58
N GLU A 1027 -36.78 32.32 -8.14
CA GLU A 1027 -37.18 33.68 -8.54
C GLU A 1027 -37.88 33.73 -9.91
N GLU A 1028 -37.56 32.81 -10.83
CA GLU A 1028 -38.07 32.70 -12.20
C GLU A 1028 -38.81 31.35 -12.44
N PRO A 1029 -39.89 31.05 -11.68
CA PRO A 1029 -40.61 29.78 -11.79
C PRO A 1029 -41.24 29.55 -13.16
N GLU A 1030 -41.46 30.60 -13.96
CA GLU A 1030 -41.97 30.51 -15.32
C GLU A 1030 -41.05 29.72 -16.26
N ARG A 1031 -39.73 29.64 -15.97
CA ARG A 1031 -38.81 28.78 -16.75
C ARG A 1031 -39.16 27.32 -16.61
N LEU A 1032 -39.49 26.88 -15.40
CA LEU A 1032 -39.93 25.52 -15.12
C LEU A 1032 -41.27 25.22 -15.78
N VAL A 1033 -42.20 26.18 -15.75
CA VAL A 1033 -43.48 26.06 -16.46
C VAL A 1033 -43.24 25.88 -17.96
N ARG A 1034 -42.41 26.74 -18.57
CA ARG A 1034 -42.09 26.67 -19.99
C ARG A 1034 -41.37 25.38 -20.36
N LEU A 1035 -40.44 24.89 -19.54
CA LEU A 1035 -39.80 23.59 -19.73
C LEU A 1035 -40.84 22.48 -19.88
N ARG A 1036 -41.82 22.43 -18.98
CA ARG A 1036 -42.89 21.42 -19.00
C ARG A 1036 -43.82 21.56 -20.19
N GLU A 1037 -44.18 22.79 -20.54
CA GLU A 1037 -44.99 23.08 -21.73
C GLU A 1037 -44.27 22.60 -22.99
N ASN A 1038 -42.98 22.91 -23.13
CA ASN A 1038 -42.15 22.47 -24.24
C ASN A 1038 -42.00 20.94 -24.27
N SER A 1039 -41.76 20.30 -23.13
CA SER A 1039 -41.67 18.83 -23.02
C SER A 1039 -42.96 18.15 -23.48
N ARG A 1040 -44.09 18.62 -22.97
CA ARG A 1040 -45.41 18.08 -23.32
C ARG A 1040 -45.71 18.30 -24.80
N LEU A 1041 -45.45 19.50 -25.29
CA LEU A 1041 -45.64 19.82 -26.71
C LEU A 1041 -44.80 18.91 -27.60
N PHE A 1042 -43.52 18.70 -27.28
CA PHE A 1042 -42.66 17.80 -28.05
C PHE A 1042 -43.18 16.37 -28.03
N LEU A 1043 -43.57 15.85 -26.86
CA LEU A 1043 -44.15 14.51 -26.72
C LEU A 1043 -45.44 14.37 -27.52
N GLU A 1044 -46.38 15.32 -27.41
CA GLU A 1044 -47.63 15.34 -28.16
C GLU A 1044 -47.41 15.35 -29.68
N LEU A 1045 -46.48 16.19 -30.15
CA LEU A 1045 -46.09 16.26 -31.55
C LEU A 1045 -45.48 14.93 -32.02
N ALA A 1046 -44.56 14.36 -31.25
CA ALA A 1046 -43.89 13.11 -31.58
C ALA A 1046 -44.88 11.94 -31.63
N THR A 1047 -45.76 11.80 -30.64
CA THR A 1047 -46.82 10.79 -30.63
C THR A 1047 -47.79 10.98 -31.80
N SER A 1048 -48.19 12.23 -32.10
CA SER A 1048 -49.07 12.53 -33.23
C SER A 1048 -48.44 12.21 -34.59
N ALA A 1049 -47.12 12.33 -34.70
CA ALA A 1049 -46.34 11.94 -35.87
C ALA A 1049 -46.07 10.43 -35.96
N GLY A 1050 -46.56 9.64 -35.00
CA GLY A 1050 -46.35 8.19 -34.95
C GLY A 1050 -44.92 7.79 -34.55
N LEU A 1051 -44.17 8.68 -33.90
CA LEU A 1051 -42.83 8.37 -33.42
C LEU A 1051 -42.91 7.47 -32.18
N PRO A 1052 -42.02 6.45 -32.08
CA PRO A 1052 -41.98 5.52 -30.96
C PRO A 1052 -41.31 6.13 -29.73
N THR A 1053 -42.07 6.85 -28.89
CA THR A 1053 -41.54 7.62 -27.75
C THR A 1053 -41.43 6.86 -26.42
N GLY A 1054 -41.63 5.54 -26.41
CA GLY A 1054 -41.56 4.73 -25.19
C GLY A 1054 -42.56 5.13 -24.11
N SER A 1055 -42.18 4.95 -22.83
CA SER A 1055 -42.96 5.27 -21.63
C SER A 1055 -42.76 6.71 -21.12
N ALA A 1056 -42.20 7.60 -21.95
CA ALA A 1056 -41.87 8.97 -21.56
C ALA A 1056 -43.03 9.68 -20.86
N GLY A 1057 -42.71 10.22 -19.68
CA GLY A 1057 -43.63 11.06 -18.91
C GLY A 1057 -43.55 12.54 -19.30
N ASP A 1058 -44.13 13.38 -18.44
CA ASP A 1058 -44.07 14.86 -18.53
C ASP A 1058 -42.66 15.43 -18.16
N THR A 1059 -41.59 14.73 -18.54
CA THR A 1059 -40.19 15.06 -18.21
C THR A 1059 -39.48 15.72 -19.41
N PRO A 1060 -38.32 16.37 -19.22
CA PRO A 1060 -37.56 16.96 -20.34
C PRO A 1060 -36.74 15.96 -21.14
N ILE A 1061 -37.05 14.66 -21.03
CA ILE A 1061 -36.34 13.59 -21.70
C ILE A 1061 -37.35 12.80 -22.51
N VAL A 1062 -37.28 12.89 -23.83
CA VAL A 1062 -38.18 12.15 -24.72
C VAL A 1062 -37.34 11.25 -25.63
N PRO A 1063 -37.40 9.91 -25.47
CA PRO A 1063 -36.70 9.00 -26.35
C PRO A 1063 -37.45 8.87 -27.69
N CYS A 1064 -36.76 8.42 -28.72
CA CYS A 1064 -37.33 7.94 -29.96
C CYS A 1064 -36.66 6.60 -30.28
N VAL A 1065 -37.36 5.49 -30.02
CA VAL A 1065 -36.84 4.12 -30.15
C VAL A 1065 -36.89 3.69 -31.61
N VAL A 1066 -35.75 3.68 -32.28
CA VAL A 1066 -35.69 3.53 -33.73
C VAL A 1066 -35.44 2.10 -34.20
N GLY A 1067 -35.15 1.18 -33.28
CA GLY A 1067 -34.86 -0.22 -33.60
C GLY A 1067 -33.36 -0.46 -33.42
N SER A 1068 -32.58 -0.40 -34.50
CA SER A 1068 -31.16 -0.76 -34.52
C SER A 1068 -30.19 0.41 -34.34
N SER A 1069 -28.96 0.09 -33.91
CA SER A 1069 -27.87 1.05 -33.75
C SER A 1069 -27.50 1.72 -35.08
N ASP A 1070 -27.52 0.99 -36.20
CA ASP A 1070 -27.28 1.54 -37.54
C ASP A 1070 -28.34 2.59 -37.91
N VAL A 1071 -29.62 2.29 -37.66
CA VAL A 1071 -30.72 3.23 -37.94
C VAL A 1071 -30.60 4.47 -37.06
N ALA A 1072 -30.30 4.32 -35.77
CA ALA A 1072 -30.10 5.45 -34.85
C ALA A 1072 -28.94 6.35 -35.31
N LEU A 1073 -27.83 5.75 -35.73
CA LEU A 1073 -26.66 6.49 -36.19
C LEU A 1073 -26.91 7.24 -37.50
N ARG A 1074 -27.51 6.56 -38.49
CA ARG A 1074 -27.89 7.17 -39.77
C ARG A 1074 -28.87 8.30 -39.55
N LEU A 1075 -29.90 8.08 -38.72
CA LEU A 1075 -30.88 9.10 -38.42
C LEU A 1075 -30.24 10.32 -37.73
N ALA A 1076 -29.40 10.12 -36.72
CA ALA A 1076 -28.67 11.21 -36.06
C ALA A 1076 -27.77 12.00 -37.04
N THR A 1077 -27.21 11.33 -38.05
CA THR A 1077 -26.40 11.95 -39.10
C THR A 1077 -27.24 12.76 -40.06
N THR A 1078 -28.35 12.21 -40.55
CA THR A 1078 -29.28 12.93 -41.42
C THR A 1078 -29.89 14.13 -40.71
N LEU A 1079 -30.27 13.98 -39.44
CA LEU A 1079 -30.74 15.08 -38.60
C LEU A 1079 -29.67 16.18 -38.48
N TYR A 1080 -28.41 15.80 -38.29
CA TYR A 1080 -27.30 16.73 -38.26
C TYR A 1080 -27.17 17.50 -39.58
N GLU A 1081 -27.23 16.84 -40.74
CA GLU A 1081 -27.19 17.52 -42.04
C GLU A 1081 -28.34 18.54 -42.21
N ARG A 1082 -29.52 18.18 -41.68
CA ARG A 1082 -30.71 19.02 -41.60
C ARG A 1082 -30.64 20.14 -40.55
N GLY A 1083 -29.58 20.20 -39.74
CA GLY A 1083 -29.38 21.25 -38.74
C GLY A 1083 -29.91 20.93 -37.34
N VAL A 1084 -30.17 19.66 -37.04
CA VAL A 1084 -30.62 19.18 -35.71
C VAL A 1084 -29.55 18.27 -35.10
N VAL A 1085 -29.09 18.61 -33.90
CA VAL A 1085 -28.14 17.80 -33.13
C VAL A 1085 -28.90 17.06 -32.03
N VAL A 1086 -28.82 15.74 -32.05
CA VAL A 1086 -29.35 14.85 -31.02
C VAL A 1086 -28.42 13.64 -30.90
N ASP A 1087 -28.23 13.17 -29.67
CA ASP A 1087 -27.29 12.08 -29.39
C ASP A 1087 -27.97 10.72 -29.56
N PRO A 1088 -27.40 9.80 -30.37
CA PRO A 1088 -27.87 8.44 -30.45
C PRO A 1088 -27.38 7.62 -29.24
N ILE A 1089 -28.24 6.74 -28.75
CA ILE A 1089 -27.94 5.74 -27.72
C ILE A 1089 -27.99 4.37 -28.39
N LEU A 1090 -26.84 3.72 -28.37
CA LEU A 1090 -26.52 2.54 -29.18
C LEU A 1090 -26.13 1.37 -28.25
N TYR A 1091 -26.12 0.15 -28.77
CA TYR A 1091 -25.57 -1.02 -28.07
C TYR A 1091 -24.11 -0.78 -27.63
N PRO A 1092 -23.66 -1.19 -26.42
CA PRO A 1092 -24.38 -1.97 -25.42
C PRO A 1092 -25.07 -1.10 -24.35
N ALA A 1093 -25.19 0.21 -24.56
CA ALA A 1093 -25.87 1.06 -23.57
C ALA A 1093 -27.37 0.74 -23.47
N VAL A 1094 -27.95 0.25 -24.57
CA VAL A 1094 -29.30 -0.32 -24.68
C VAL A 1094 -29.24 -1.52 -25.62
N ASP A 1095 -30.17 -2.46 -25.51
CA ASP A 1095 -30.29 -3.61 -26.41
C ASP A 1095 -30.32 -3.15 -27.87
N GLU A 1096 -29.77 -3.97 -28.77
CA GLU A 1096 -29.63 -3.59 -30.19
C GLU A 1096 -30.98 -3.30 -30.85
N GLU A 1097 -32.07 -3.94 -30.43
CA GLU A 1097 -33.43 -3.67 -30.94
C GLU A 1097 -34.11 -2.45 -30.28
N LEU A 1098 -33.49 -1.90 -29.25
CA LEU A 1098 -33.98 -0.77 -28.47
C LEU A 1098 -33.09 0.48 -28.60
N ALA A 1099 -32.26 0.54 -29.66
CA ALA A 1099 -31.47 1.72 -29.97
C ALA A 1099 -32.40 2.92 -30.20
N ARG A 1100 -31.99 4.09 -29.70
CA ARG A 1100 -32.87 5.27 -29.62
C ARG A 1100 -32.12 6.59 -29.74
N LEU A 1101 -32.81 7.64 -30.17
CA LEU A 1101 -32.36 9.02 -30.01
C LEU A 1101 -32.96 9.59 -28.73
N ARG A 1102 -32.19 10.31 -27.92
CA ARG A 1102 -32.72 10.98 -26.72
C ARG A 1102 -32.80 12.48 -26.92
N PHE A 1103 -34.02 13.01 -26.91
CA PHE A 1103 -34.26 14.44 -27.04
C PHE A 1103 -34.34 15.07 -25.64
N PHE A 1104 -33.35 15.91 -25.32
CA PHE A 1104 -33.36 16.73 -24.11
C PHE A 1104 -34.03 18.08 -24.41
N ILE A 1105 -35.23 18.26 -23.88
CA ILE A 1105 -36.03 19.48 -24.07
C ILE A 1105 -35.62 20.52 -23.04
N THR A 1106 -35.57 21.78 -23.45
CA THR A 1106 -35.20 22.91 -22.59
C THR A 1106 -36.31 23.96 -22.59
N SER A 1107 -36.31 24.82 -21.58
CA SER A 1107 -37.17 26.00 -21.51
C SER A 1107 -36.86 27.05 -22.59
N GLU A 1108 -35.71 26.95 -23.28
CA GLU A 1108 -35.29 27.88 -24.30
C GLU A 1108 -35.71 27.45 -25.72
N HIS A 1109 -36.22 26.22 -25.89
CA HIS A 1109 -36.77 25.78 -27.17
C HIS A 1109 -38.06 26.54 -27.48
N ARG A 1110 -38.24 26.90 -28.76
CA ARG A 1110 -39.48 27.49 -29.26
C ARG A 1110 -40.36 26.45 -29.93
N GLU A 1111 -41.67 26.70 -29.96
CA GLU A 1111 -42.65 25.83 -30.61
C GLU A 1111 -42.31 25.51 -32.07
N ASP A 1112 -41.88 26.50 -32.86
CA ASP A 1112 -41.48 26.31 -34.26
C ASP A 1112 -40.30 25.35 -34.41
N GLN A 1113 -39.36 25.38 -33.45
CA GLN A 1113 -38.20 24.51 -33.43
C GLN A 1113 -38.58 23.07 -33.07
N LEU A 1114 -39.48 22.89 -32.09
CA LEU A 1114 -39.97 21.57 -31.68
C LEU A 1114 -40.77 20.91 -32.82
N GLN A 1115 -41.66 21.66 -33.47
CA GLN A 1115 -42.39 21.21 -34.66
C GLN A 1115 -41.46 20.83 -35.80
N TYR A 1116 -40.43 21.66 -36.06
CA TYR A 1116 -39.44 21.37 -37.08
C TYR A 1116 -38.69 20.07 -36.78
N ALA A 1117 -38.18 19.91 -35.55
CA ALA A 1117 -37.43 18.72 -35.15
C ALA A 1117 -38.25 17.44 -35.32
N VAL A 1118 -39.47 17.39 -34.78
CA VAL A 1118 -40.37 16.23 -34.92
C VAL A 1118 -40.69 15.95 -36.39
N GLY A 1119 -40.96 17.00 -37.18
CA GLY A 1119 -41.25 16.86 -38.61
C GLY A 1119 -40.09 16.25 -39.40
N VAL A 1120 -38.85 16.68 -39.13
CA VAL A 1120 -37.66 16.11 -39.77
C VAL A 1120 -37.44 14.66 -39.30
N VAL A 1121 -37.57 14.37 -38.00
CA VAL A 1121 -37.42 13.00 -37.48
C VAL A 1121 -38.41 12.04 -38.14
N GLY A 1122 -39.69 12.43 -38.24
CA GLY A 1122 -40.72 11.61 -38.89
C GLY A 1122 -40.45 11.38 -40.39
N ALA A 1123 -40.01 12.42 -41.10
CA ALA A 1123 -39.71 12.32 -42.52
C ALA A 1123 -38.52 11.40 -42.83
N GLU A 1124 -37.44 11.53 -42.06
CA GLU A 1124 -36.20 10.77 -42.30
C GLU A 1124 -36.29 9.33 -41.75
N LEU A 1125 -36.95 9.11 -40.60
CA LEU A 1125 -37.16 7.76 -40.05
C LEU A 1125 -38.03 6.90 -40.97
N GLY A 1126 -39.01 7.50 -41.65
CA GLY A 1126 -39.83 6.80 -42.65
C GLY A 1126 -39.05 6.38 -43.91
N GLY A 1127 -37.91 7.02 -44.21
CA GLY A 1127 -37.05 6.68 -45.35
C GLY A 1127 -35.94 5.67 -45.02
N LEU A 1128 -35.64 5.46 -43.73
CA LEU A 1128 -34.64 4.50 -43.24
C LEU A 1128 -35.25 3.14 -42.84
N ARG A 1129 -36.59 3.04 -42.78
CA ARG A 1129 -37.34 1.83 -42.46
C ARG A 1129 -37.73 1.01 -43.70
#